data_AF-A0A6I9P951-F1
#
_entry.id   AF-A0A6I9P951-F1
#
_cell.length_a   1.000
_cell.length_b   1.000
_cell.length_c   1.000
_cell.angle_alpha   90.00
_cell.angle_beta   90.00
_cell.angle_gamma   90.00
#
_symmetry.space_group_name_H-M   'P 1'
#
loop_
_entity.id
_entity.type
_entity.pdbx_description
1 polymer ?
#
loop_
_entity_poly.entity_id
_entity_poly.type
_entity_poly.pdbx_seq_one_letter_code
_entity_poly.pdbx_strand_id
1 'polypeptide(L)'
;MVIGGLFNLYYTPSAVEQGFTKLPHYKPCTGLDLMSLKNAYAMVFALEEINRNSTLLPGVKLGYRLLDSCFNSLWALQSALSLIGGDAHSCNSTASNSSAAYDQPGEKAGGQSVPLLIGAASSTTTLILSRILGPLSISYLASCPCLSDRYKFPNVFRTIPSDLYQARAMAQLAIRFRWTWIGAVVINNDYGNLAIQTFQKETQGKGVCLEFIETVGRETILIDARRAALKIQASTAKVILIFCWYTDVKKVFLELAKIHVTDRQFLASEAWSTSDEILKDLAISKVASGVLGVAIRSSKIPGFENYLRSLNPTRHPDDDFLREFWEMEFGCSPGATQSQASLMKASLPPCSGRESLEEVQNHFTDTSQLRVAYNVYLAVYAAAHALHSLLSCPNRDSSSGRNSSCSSSKQIKPFELLQSLNKVNVTTPQGEIFYFEGADIPAKYDLVNWQNTPEGSLKLVLIGRVDGFDINLMSHIEWNSVRRITGLCQCALGPGAGFLGMKWFGPANQEEEVCLFLHTARAASVPPAPPSVAAPLYEDALSLAASANLSNEEVEDEVPLEEASLSSAQGSLQGVKDDSMAAIIRTASLILASDEALRPEVRCPRPQCRVTHKQLCEAYDAAARMGRIRNSLSHLMLAVSTSLQQALAEPSCQASVMHHCEPLP
;
A
#
# COMPACT_ATOMS: atom_id res chain seq x y z
N MET A 1 8.27 -28.31 -2.22
CA MET A 1 8.63 -26.95 -1.77
C MET A 1 7.35 -26.15 -1.67
N VAL A 2 7.17 -25.30 -0.65
CA VAL A 2 5.93 -24.54 -0.45
C VAL A 2 6.16 -23.06 -0.75
N ILE A 3 5.27 -22.47 -1.57
CA ILE A 3 5.24 -21.03 -1.86
C ILE A 3 4.08 -20.40 -1.10
N GLY A 4 4.33 -19.30 -0.40
CA GLY A 4 3.30 -18.58 0.34
C GLY A 4 2.60 -17.58 -0.57
N GLY A 5 1.28 -17.48 -0.45
CA GLY A 5 0.48 -16.48 -1.15
C GLY A 5 -0.21 -15.57 -0.14
N LEU A 6 -0.12 -14.26 -0.37
CA LEU A 6 -0.75 -13.25 0.46
C LEU A 6 -1.69 -12.39 -0.39
N PHE A 7 -3.00 -12.54 -0.15
CA PHE A 7 -4.06 -11.95 -0.96
C PHE A 7 -5.06 -11.19 -0.11
N ASN A 8 -5.62 -10.10 -0.63
CA ASN A 8 -6.66 -9.34 0.05
C ASN A 8 -8.04 -9.99 -0.18
N LEU A 9 -8.26 -11.16 0.43
CA LEU A 9 -9.46 -11.96 0.22
C LEU A 9 -10.69 -11.36 0.90
N TYR A 10 -10.51 -10.66 2.01
CA TYR A 10 -11.61 -10.05 2.76
C TYR A 10 -11.40 -8.55 2.97
N TYR A 11 -12.49 -7.83 3.23
CA TYR A 11 -12.44 -6.42 3.58
C TYR A 11 -12.15 -6.22 5.07
N THR A 12 -11.38 -5.17 5.35
CA THR A 12 -11.20 -4.69 6.73
C THR A 12 -12.53 -4.11 7.22
N PRO A 13 -13.05 -4.55 8.38
CA PRO A 13 -14.17 -3.86 9.00
C PRO A 13 -13.77 -2.43 9.41
N SER A 14 -14.74 -1.51 9.48
CA SER A 14 -14.48 -0.13 9.92
C SER A 14 -13.77 -0.11 11.27
N ALA A 15 -12.76 0.76 11.39
CA ALA A 15 -12.03 0.96 12.63
C ALA A 15 -13.01 1.31 13.76
N VAL A 16 -12.99 0.51 14.82
CA VAL A 16 -13.68 0.84 16.07
C VAL A 16 -12.68 1.64 16.88
N GLU A 17 -13.00 2.89 17.23
CA GLU A 17 -12.20 3.65 18.19
C GLU A 17 -12.05 2.83 19.46
N GLN A 18 -10.83 2.35 19.71
CA GLN A 18 -10.55 1.61 20.92
C GLN A 18 -10.16 2.61 21.99
N GLY A 19 -10.95 2.72 23.05
CA GLY A 19 -10.56 3.50 24.23
C GLY A 19 -9.38 2.90 25.00
N PHE A 20 -8.78 1.80 24.50
CA PHE A 20 -7.70 1.02 25.12
C PHE A 20 -7.96 0.62 26.59
N THR A 21 -9.23 0.60 27.01
CA THR A 21 -9.68 0.19 28.34
C THR A 21 -9.88 -1.32 28.46
N LYS A 22 -9.90 -2.03 27.33
CA LYS A 22 -9.98 -3.50 27.20
C LYS A 22 -8.92 -3.96 26.20
N LEU A 23 -8.59 -5.25 26.23
CA LEU A 23 -7.75 -5.84 25.20
C LEU A 23 -8.34 -5.53 23.81
N PRO A 24 -7.52 -5.09 22.84
CA PRO A 24 -7.98 -4.89 21.46
C PRO A 24 -8.71 -6.12 20.96
N HIS A 25 -10.01 -6.00 20.68
CA HIS A 25 -10.75 -7.05 19.99
C HIS A 25 -10.81 -6.68 18.52
N TYR A 26 -9.97 -7.33 17.72
CA TYR A 26 -10.03 -7.20 16.26
C TYR A 26 -11.24 -7.98 15.77
N LYS A 27 -12.19 -7.29 15.14
CA LYS A 27 -13.28 -7.96 14.43
C LYS A 27 -12.68 -8.78 13.29
N PRO A 28 -13.17 -10.01 13.04
CA PRO A 28 -12.79 -10.77 11.86
C PRO A 28 -13.04 -9.97 10.58
N CYS A 29 -12.20 -10.21 9.59
CA CYS A 29 -12.38 -9.68 8.24
C CYS A 29 -13.62 -10.31 7.61
N THR A 30 -14.36 -9.54 6.81
CA THR A 30 -15.64 -10.00 6.24
C THR A 30 -15.78 -9.57 4.79
N GLY A 31 -16.72 -10.20 4.08
CA GLY A 31 -17.02 -9.91 2.69
C GLY A 31 -15.91 -10.43 1.77
N LEU A 32 -16.03 -11.68 1.35
CA LEU A 32 -15.07 -12.29 0.43
C LEU A 32 -15.09 -11.57 -0.92
N ASP A 33 -13.92 -11.11 -1.36
CA ASP A 33 -13.73 -10.38 -2.61
C ASP A 33 -13.44 -11.34 -3.78
N LEU A 34 -14.41 -11.48 -4.69
CA LEU A 34 -14.33 -12.43 -5.80
C LEU A 34 -13.17 -12.15 -6.77
N MET A 35 -12.80 -10.88 -6.96
CA MET A 35 -11.66 -10.52 -7.83
C MET A 35 -10.34 -10.97 -7.21
N SER A 36 -10.14 -10.73 -5.92
CA SER A 36 -8.96 -11.16 -5.18
C SER A 36 -8.91 -12.67 -5.02
N LEU A 37 -10.06 -13.33 -4.85
CA LEU A 37 -10.18 -14.78 -4.86
C LEU A 37 -9.73 -15.37 -6.21
N LYS A 38 -10.22 -14.83 -7.33
CA LYS A 38 -9.75 -15.22 -8.68
C LYS A 38 -8.24 -15.07 -8.83
N ASN A 39 -7.67 -13.98 -8.32
CA ASN A 39 -6.22 -13.77 -8.34
C ASN A 39 -5.48 -14.84 -7.52
N ALA A 40 -6.02 -15.26 -6.37
CA ALA A 40 -5.46 -16.35 -5.58
C ALA A 40 -5.51 -17.70 -6.32
N TYR A 41 -6.61 -18.01 -7.00
CA TYR A 41 -6.69 -19.22 -7.83
C TYR A 41 -5.82 -19.16 -9.08
N ALA A 42 -5.46 -17.97 -9.59
CA ALA A 42 -4.45 -17.85 -10.64
C ALA A 42 -3.08 -18.36 -10.17
N MET A 43 -2.73 -18.14 -8.88
CA MET A 43 -1.53 -18.73 -8.28
C MET A 43 -1.64 -20.25 -8.19
N VAL A 44 -2.77 -20.77 -7.69
CA VAL A 44 -3.00 -22.24 -7.56
C VAL A 44 -2.94 -22.91 -8.92
N PHE A 45 -3.63 -22.36 -9.92
CA PHE A 45 -3.62 -22.83 -11.29
C PHE A 45 -2.20 -22.89 -11.87
N ALA A 46 -1.43 -21.81 -11.74
CA ALA A 46 -0.04 -21.77 -12.23
C ALA A 46 0.82 -22.86 -11.58
N LEU A 47 0.68 -23.08 -10.28
CA LEU A 47 1.42 -24.13 -9.56
C LEU A 47 1.05 -25.53 -10.05
N GLU A 48 -0.25 -25.81 -10.24
CA GLU A 48 -0.72 -27.08 -10.78
C GLU A 48 -0.24 -27.30 -12.22
N GLU A 49 -0.28 -26.28 -13.05
CA GLU A 49 0.22 -26.31 -14.42
C GLU A 49 1.72 -26.63 -14.46
N ILE A 50 2.52 -25.97 -13.63
CA ILE A 50 3.96 -26.22 -13.51
C ILE A 50 4.23 -27.63 -12.98
N ASN A 51 3.48 -28.12 -11.99
CA ASN A 51 3.62 -29.47 -11.46
C ASN A 51 3.29 -30.57 -12.49
N ARG A 52 2.47 -30.27 -13.51
CA ARG A 52 2.17 -31.17 -14.63
C ARG A 52 3.22 -31.10 -15.75
N ASN A 53 4.04 -30.05 -15.76
CA ASN A 53 5.06 -29.85 -16.78
C ASN A 53 6.29 -30.73 -16.48
N SER A 54 6.64 -31.62 -17.41
CA SER A 54 7.80 -32.51 -17.26
C SER A 54 9.15 -31.82 -17.54
N THR A 55 9.14 -30.63 -18.15
CA THR A 55 10.35 -29.89 -18.52
C THR A 55 10.76 -28.86 -17.47
N LEU A 56 9.79 -28.21 -16.83
CA LEU A 56 10.01 -27.21 -15.80
C LEU A 56 9.91 -27.87 -14.42
N LEU A 57 10.99 -27.81 -13.65
CA LEU A 57 11.13 -28.44 -12.32
C LEU A 57 10.87 -29.98 -12.30
N PRO A 58 11.54 -30.77 -13.17
CA PRO A 58 11.35 -32.22 -13.19
C PRO A 58 11.66 -32.85 -11.82
N GLY A 59 10.76 -33.71 -11.33
CA GLY A 59 10.92 -34.40 -10.06
C GLY A 59 10.67 -33.55 -8.81
N VAL A 60 10.23 -32.30 -8.96
CA VAL A 60 9.94 -31.38 -7.85
C VAL A 60 8.48 -30.95 -7.92
N LYS A 61 7.76 -31.13 -6.81
CA LYS A 61 6.39 -30.62 -6.65
C LYS A 61 6.38 -29.34 -5.82
N LEU A 62 5.73 -28.32 -6.36
CA LEU A 62 5.41 -27.07 -5.69
C LEU A 62 4.06 -27.20 -4.98
N GLY A 63 4.03 -26.94 -3.68
CA GLY A 63 2.82 -26.75 -2.90
C GLY A 63 2.64 -25.28 -2.54
N TYR A 64 1.55 -24.95 -1.84
CA TYR A 64 1.24 -23.59 -1.44
C TYR A 64 0.60 -23.48 -0.07
N ARG A 65 0.68 -22.28 0.50
CA ARG A 65 -0.13 -21.83 1.65
C ARG A 65 -0.66 -20.44 1.33
N LEU A 66 -1.98 -20.31 1.19
CA LEU A 66 -2.64 -19.03 0.94
C LEU A 66 -3.13 -18.46 2.26
N LEU A 67 -2.83 -17.20 2.53
CA LEU A 67 -3.41 -16.46 3.66
C LEU A 67 -3.97 -15.13 3.19
N ASP A 68 -4.96 -14.66 3.95
CA ASP A 68 -5.55 -13.35 3.76
C ASP A 68 -4.69 -12.24 4.38
N SER A 69 -4.60 -11.10 3.69
CA SER A 69 -4.05 -9.83 4.19
C SER A 69 -5.11 -8.85 4.66
N CYS A 70 -6.40 -9.14 4.45
CA CYS A 70 -7.54 -8.36 4.97
C CYS A 70 -7.53 -6.89 4.55
N PHE A 71 -6.87 -6.54 3.44
CA PHE A 71 -6.59 -5.14 3.06
C PHE A 71 -5.93 -4.30 4.18
N ASN A 72 -5.28 -4.94 5.17
CA ASN A 72 -4.72 -4.29 6.35
C ASN A 72 -3.25 -4.71 6.55
N SER A 73 -2.36 -3.72 6.65
CA SER A 73 -0.92 -3.97 6.75
C SER A 73 -0.50 -4.75 8.00
N LEU A 74 -1.20 -4.57 9.13
CA LEU A 74 -0.88 -5.29 10.37
C LEU A 74 -1.33 -6.75 10.29
N TRP A 75 -2.52 -6.99 9.74
CA TRP A 75 -3.01 -8.35 9.51
C TRP A 75 -2.12 -9.10 8.51
N ALA A 76 -1.75 -8.43 7.42
CA ALA A 76 -0.83 -8.95 6.43
C ALA A 76 0.53 -9.33 7.04
N LEU A 77 1.06 -8.53 7.97
CA LEU A 77 2.30 -8.84 8.68
C LEU A 77 2.15 -10.11 9.54
N GLN A 78 1.05 -10.25 10.27
CA GLN A 78 0.76 -11.45 11.05
C GLN A 78 0.69 -12.70 10.16
N SER A 79 -0.06 -12.63 9.06
CA SER A 79 -0.16 -13.71 8.07
C SER A 79 1.21 -14.07 7.49
N ALA A 80 1.99 -13.07 7.09
CA ALA A 80 3.32 -13.31 6.52
C ALA A 80 4.28 -13.95 7.55
N LEU A 81 4.26 -13.53 8.81
CA LEU A 81 5.05 -14.15 9.87
C LEU A 81 4.66 -15.62 10.09
N SER A 82 3.36 -15.96 10.01
CA SER A 82 2.89 -17.35 10.08
C SER A 82 3.34 -18.21 8.88
N LEU A 83 3.39 -17.63 7.68
CA LEU A 83 3.93 -18.32 6.50
C LEU A 83 5.43 -18.64 6.68
N ILE A 84 6.18 -17.70 7.24
CA ILE A 84 7.64 -17.79 7.32
C ILE A 84 8.09 -18.61 8.52
N GLY A 85 7.51 -18.40 9.69
CA GLY A 85 7.86 -19.12 10.92
C GLY A 85 7.42 -20.59 10.91
N GLY A 86 6.46 -20.96 10.06
CA GLY A 86 5.77 -22.24 10.20
C GLY A 86 4.90 -22.27 11.46
N ASP A 87 4.39 -23.44 11.85
CA ASP A 87 3.63 -23.60 13.11
C ASP A 87 4.56 -23.62 14.35
N ALA A 88 5.77 -23.08 14.23
CA ALA A 88 6.75 -23.03 15.30
C ALA A 88 6.36 -21.95 16.33
N HIS A 89 5.79 -22.38 17.45
CA HIS A 89 5.53 -21.53 18.62
C HIS A 89 6.80 -21.06 19.36
N SER A 90 8.00 -21.36 18.84
CA SER A 90 9.26 -21.09 19.50
C SER A 90 10.35 -20.70 18.49
N CYS A 91 11.02 -19.57 18.75
CA CYS A 91 12.22 -19.13 18.04
C CYS A 91 13.50 -19.82 18.55
N ASN A 92 13.41 -21.04 19.10
CA ASN A 92 14.61 -21.80 19.43
C ASN A 92 15.29 -22.28 18.14
N SER A 93 16.18 -21.44 17.64
CA SER A 93 17.24 -21.82 16.71
C SER A 93 18.25 -22.70 17.44
N THR A 94 17.84 -23.89 17.84
CA THR A 94 18.75 -25.02 18.02
C THR A 94 18.44 -26.03 16.93
N ALA A 95 18.72 -25.64 15.68
CA ALA A 95 19.05 -26.62 14.65
C ALA A 95 20.47 -27.12 14.95
N SER A 96 20.60 -27.99 15.95
CA SER A 96 21.69 -28.94 16.02
C SER A 96 21.24 -30.14 16.85
N ASN A 97 21.03 -31.25 16.15
CA ASN A 97 21.01 -32.61 16.67
C ASN A 97 19.73 -33.07 17.39
N SER A 98 18.68 -33.31 16.60
CA SER A 98 17.79 -34.44 16.86
C SER A 98 17.52 -35.17 15.56
N SER A 99 18.48 -36.01 15.19
CA SER A 99 18.25 -37.18 14.36
C SER A 99 17.14 -38.03 14.99
N ALA A 100 16.17 -38.44 14.17
CA ALA A 100 15.20 -39.51 14.43
C ALA A 100 14.29 -39.31 15.66
N ALA A 101 13.07 -38.80 15.42
CA ALA A 101 11.92 -39.14 16.25
C ALA A 101 10.84 -39.71 15.33
N TYR A 102 10.34 -40.87 15.74
CA TYR A 102 9.47 -41.79 15.03
C TYR A 102 8.19 -41.13 14.50
N ASP A 103 7.77 -41.60 13.32
CA ASP A 103 6.40 -41.48 12.80
C ASP A 103 5.40 -41.93 13.87
N GLN A 104 4.69 -40.97 14.48
CA GLN A 104 3.37 -41.23 15.07
C GLN A 104 2.29 -40.71 14.12
N PRO A 105 1.33 -41.54 13.71
CA PRO A 105 0.23 -41.10 12.85
C PRO A 105 -0.78 -40.32 13.69
N GLY A 106 -0.71 -38.99 13.68
CA GLY A 106 -1.73 -38.15 14.33
C GLY A 106 -1.37 -36.69 14.57
N GLU A 107 -0.10 -36.32 14.61
CA GLU A 107 0.30 -34.90 14.72
C GLU A 107 0.46 -34.30 13.32
N LYS A 108 -0.34 -33.27 13.02
CA LYS A 108 -0.21 -32.46 11.81
C LYS A 108 1.25 -32.03 11.67
N ALA A 109 1.90 -32.44 10.57
CA ALA A 109 3.27 -32.08 10.28
C ALA A 109 3.44 -30.57 10.46
N GLY A 110 4.25 -30.15 11.44
CA GLY A 110 4.45 -28.74 11.77
C GLY A 110 4.81 -27.94 10.52
N GLY A 111 4.05 -26.86 10.26
CA GLY A 111 4.07 -26.13 8.99
C GLY A 111 5.48 -25.80 8.52
N GLN A 112 5.80 -26.19 7.29
CA GLN A 112 7.10 -25.92 6.66
C GLN A 112 7.27 -24.41 6.42
N SER A 113 8.41 -23.86 6.84
CA SER A 113 8.79 -22.46 6.57
C SER A 113 8.76 -22.16 5.07
N VAL A 114 8.18 -21.01 4.71
CA VAL A 114 8.07 -20.55 3.33
C VAL A 114 9.23 -19.61 2.98
N PRO A 115 10.10 -19.96 2.01
CA PRO A 115 11.25 -19.13 1.62
C PRO A 115 10.93 -18.04 0.59
N LEU A 116 9.72 -18.06 0.00
CA LEU A 116 9.27 -17.14 -1.04
C LEU A 116 7.78 -16.82 -0.90
N LEU A 117 7.46 -15.53 -0.95
CA LEU A 117 6.09 -15.02 -0.91
C LEU A 117 5.68 -14.44 -2.28
N ILE A 118 4.47 -14.77 -2.71
CA ILE A 118 3.76 -14.08 -3.80
C ILE A 118 2.79 -13.09 -3.15
N GLY A 119 3.06 -11.79 -3.33
CA GLY A 119 2.41 -10.70 -2.60
C GLY A 119 3.38 -9.85 -1.79
N ALA A 120 2.91 -8.84 -1.05
CA ALA A 120 1.50 -8.43 -0.90
C ALA A 120 1.01 -7.56 -2.08
N ALA A 121 -0.30 -7.30 -2.15
CA ALA A 121 -0.88 -6.41 -3.15
C ALA A 121 -0.58 -4.92 -2.91
N SER A 122 -0.61 -4.48 -1.64
CA SER A 122 -0.41 -3.07 -1.28
C SER A 122 1.07 -2.70 -1.25
N SER A 123 1.40 -1.51 -1.78
CA SER A 123 2.75 -0.94 -1.71
C SER A 123 3.22 -0.74 -0.27
N THR A 124 2.39 -0.13 0.58
CA THR A 124 2.71 0.08 2.01
C THR A 124 2.91 -1.24 2.74
N THR A 125 2.05 -2.24 2.48
CA THR A 125 2.23 -3.56 3.07
C THR A 125 3.53 -4.21 2.61
N THR A 126 3.84 -4.16 1.32
CA THR A 126 5.08 -4.72 0.77
C THR A 126 6.32 -4.05 1.36
N LEU A 127 6.30 -2.72 1.55
CA LEU A 127 7.36 -2.00 2.25
C LEU A 127 7.57 -2.52 3.68
N ILE A 128 6.48 -2.66 4.45
CA ILE A 128 6.53 -3.19 5.83
C ILE A 128 7.12 -4.61 5.83
N LEU A 129 6.59 -5.48 4.99
CA LEU A 129 7.03 -6.87 4.88
C LEU A 129 8.51 -6.95 4.49
N SER A 130 8.96 -6.19 3.49
CA SER A 130 10.34 -6.24 3.01
C SER A 130 11.39 -5.86 4.05
N ARG A 131 11.04 -4.98 5.01
CA ARG A 131 11.94 -4.53 6.08
C ARG A 131 12.02 -5.51 7.25
N ILE A 132 10.93 -6.23 7.51
CA ILE A 132 10.82 -7.12 8.67
C ILE A 132 11.21 -8.55 8.29
N LEU A 133 10.94 -8.95 7.06
CA LEU A 133 11.04 -10.34 6.63
C LEU A 133 12.33 -10.58 5.84
N GLY A 134 13.03 -11.65 6.20
CA GLY A 134 14.19 -12.15 5.45
C GLY A 134 13.87 -12.85 4.11
N PRO A 135 12.71 -13.51 3.94
CA PRO A 135 12.32 -14.12 2.67
C PRO A 135 12.16 -13.15 1.50
N LEU A 136 12.20 -13.72 0.30
CA LEU A 136 11.96 -12.99 -0.95
C LEU A 136 10.46 -12.80 -1.16
N SER A 137 10.10 -11.64 -1.72
CA SER A 137 8.73 -11.31 -2.06
C SER A 137 8.63 -10.91 -3.53
N ILE A 138 7.74 -11.56 -4.27
CA ILE A 138 7.36 -11.16 -5.63
C ILE A 138 5.95 -10.57 -5.56
N SER A 139 5.84 -9.25 -5.51
CA SER A 139 4.54 -8.58 -5.48
C SER A 139 3.91 -8.56 -6.87
N TYR A 140 2.61 -8.86 -6.93
CA TYR A 140 1.83 -8.83 -8.17
C TYR A 140 1.10 -7.49 -8.42
N LEU A 141 1.10 -6.57 -7.43
CA LEU A 141 0.31 -5.33 -7.52
C LEU A 141 0.93 -4.11 -6.79
N ALA A 142 2.03 -4.26 -6.04
CA ALA A 142 2.69 -3.14 -5.38
C ALA A 142 3.53 -2.30 -6.36
N SER A 143 2.93 -1.24 -6.87
CA SER A 143 3.49 -0.46 -7.98
C SER A 143 4.23 0.84 -7.57
N CYS A 144 4.27 1.18 -6.27
CA CYS A 144 4.96 2.39 -5.79
C CYS A 144 6.41 2.51 -6.33
N PRO A 145 6.85 3.68 -6.82
CA PRO A 145 8.24 3.89 -7.24
C PRO A 145 9.28 3.68 -6.14
N CYS A 146 8.86 3.82 -4.88
CA CYS A 146 9.68 3.59 -3.71
C CYS A 146 10.27 2.17 -3.62
N LEU A 147 9.58 1.16 -4.18
CA LEU A 147 10.03 -0.24 -4.14
C LEU A 147 11.14 -0.57 -5.15
N SER A 148 11.45 0.34 -6.10
CA SER A 148 12.51 0.14 -7.09
C SER A 148 13.92 0.34 -6.52
N ASP A 149 14.06 0.90 -5.31
CA ASP A 149 15.36 1.10 -4.66
C ASP A 149 15.92 -0.25 -4.16
N ARG A 150 16.81 -0.85 -4.96
CA ARG A 150 17.45 -2.14 -4.69
C ARG A 150 18.38 -2.13 -3.48
N TYR A 151 18.86 -0.96 -3.04
CA TYR A 151 19.67 -0.87 -1.83
C TYR A 151 18.78 -0.99 -0.59
N LYS A 152 17.60 -0.38 -0.62
CA LYS A 152 16.62 -0.44 0.48
C LYS A 152 15.80 -1.73 0.48
N PHE A 153 15.47 -2.25 -0.70
CA PHE A 153 14.56 -3.39 -0.89
C PHE A 153 15.17 -4.49 -1.77
N PRO A 154 16.32 -5.08 -1.39
CA PRO A 154 17.02 -6.06 -2.21
C PRO A 154 16.24 -7.38 -2.40
N ASN A 155 15.32 -7.70 -1.48
CA ASN A 155 14.52 -8.91 -1.45
C ASN A 155 13.16 -8.80 -2.15
N VAL A 156 12.88 -7.67 -2.80
CA VAL A 156 11.60 -7.42 -3.48
C VAL A 156 11.79 -7.47 -4.99
N PHE A 157 10.90 -8.23 -5.64
CA PHE A 157 10.65 -8.22 -7.07
C PHE A 157 9.16 -7.94 -7.28
N ARG A 158 8.78 -7.55 -8.50
CA ARG A 158 7.37 -7.38 -8.81
C ARG A 158 7.03 -7.62 -10.26
N THR A 159 5.88 -8.22 -10.49
CA THR A 159 5.30 -8.49 -11.81
C THR A 159 4.29 -7.43 -12.22
N ILE A 160 4.49 -6.21 -11.72
CA ILE A 160 3.79 -5.00 -12.13
C ILE A 160 4.84 -3.90 -12.37
N PRO A 161 4.68 -3.02 -13.36
CA PRO A 161 5.63 -1.93 -13.55
C PRO A 161 5.50 -0.86 -12.45
N SER A 162 6.51 -0.01 -12.34
CA SER A 162 6.48 1.14 -11.43
C SER A 162 5.44 2.18 -11.84
N ASP A 163 4.71 2.76 -10.87
CA ASP A 163 3.83 3.92 -11.09
C ASP A 163 4.59 5.15 -11.61
N LEU A 164 5.93 5.14 -11.60
CA LEU A 164 6.74 6.15 -12.27
C LEU A 164 6.30 6.30 -13.73
N TYR A 165 6.12 5.17 -14.41
CA TYR A 165 5.72 5.14 -15.81
C TYR A 165 4.26 5.52 -15.99
N GLN A 166 3.38 5.10 -15.08
CA GLN A 166 1.97 5.45 -15.11
C GLN A 166 1.73 6.95 -14.86
N ALA A 167 2.32 7.51 -13.80
CA ALA A 167 2.20 8.93 -13.46
C ALA A 167 2.78 9.80 -14.58
N ARG A 168 3.90 9.38 -15.18
CA ARG A 168 4.45 10.03 -16.38
C ARG A 168 3.50 9.92 -17.56
N ALA A 169 2.90 8.75 -17.81
CA ALA A 169 1.94 8.58 -18.91
C ALA A 169 0.74 9.53 -18.74
N MET A 170 0.21 9.66 -17.52
CA MET A 170 -0.86 10.61 -17.22
C MET A 170 -0.43 12.07 -17.41
N ALA A 171 0.78 12.44 -17.00
CA ALA A 171 1.33 13.78 -17.24
C ALA A 171 1.46 14.07 -18.74
N GLN A 172 1.93 13.10 -19.52
CA GLN A 172 2.03 13.23 -20.98
C GLN A 172 0.67 13.33 -21.65
N LEU A 173 -0.35 12.60 -21.17
CA LEU A 173 -1.73 12.78 -21.63
C LEU A 173 -2.23 14.20 -21.33
N ALA A 174 -1.97 14.73 -20.13
CA ALA A 174 -2.33 16.10 -19.77
C ALA A 174 -1.67 17.14 -20.69
N ILE A 175 -0.38 16.99 -20.95
CA ILE A 175 0.37 17.87 -21.86
C ILE A 175 -0.18 17.76 -23.30
N ARG A 176 -0.40 16.53 -23.79
CA ARG A 176 -0.88 16.27 -25.15
C ARG A 176 -2.27 16.84 -25.41
N PHE A 177 -3.16 16.76 -24.43
CA PHE A 177 -4.51 17.34 -24.51
C PHE A 177 -4.59 18.80 -24.06
N ARG A 178 -3.46 19.41 -23.70
CA ARG A 178 -3.35 20.80 -23.23
C ARG A 178 -4.24 21.07 -22.01
N TRP A 179 -4.32 20.12 -21.09
CA TRP A 179 -4.98 20.32 -19.81
C TRP A 179 -4.04 21.06 -18.88
N THR A 180 -4.34 22.34 -18.68
CA THR A 180 -3.49 23.25 -17.91
C THR A 180 -3.87 23.32 -16.43
N TRP A 181 -5.10 22.94 -16.08
CA TRP A 181 -5.65 23.07 -14.72
C TRP A 181 -6.31 21.76 -14.27
N ILE A 182 -5.68 21.08 -13.31
CA ILE A 182 -6.04 19.72 -12.88
C ILE A 182 -6.27 19.69 -11.36
N GLY A 183 -7.30 19.00 -10.91
CA GLY A 183 -7.46 18.63 -9.50
C GLY A 183 -6.94 17.22 -9.25
N ALA A 184 -6.50 16.92 -8.03
CA ALA A 184 -6.07 15.57 -7.67
C ALA A 184 -6.77 15.05 -6.41
N VAL A 185 -7.19 13.78 -6.43
CA VAL A 185 -7.64 13.04 -5.25
C VAL A 185 -6.75 11.80 -5.11
N VAL A 186 -6.07 11.66 -3.97
CA VAL A 186 -5.09 10.58 -3.77
C VAL A 186 -5.30 9.89 -2.43
N ILE A 187 -5.02 8.58 -2.38
CA ILE A 187 -5.03 7.86 -1.11
C ILE A 187 -3.81 8.28 -0.28
N ASN A 188 -4.01 8.49 1.03
CA ASN A 188 -2.96 8.95 1.94
C ASN A 188 -2.01 7.80 2.35
N ASN A 189 -1.18 7.36 1.40
CA ASN A 189 -0.13 6.36 1.62
C ASN A 189 0.98 6.48 0.58
N ASP A 190 1.97 5.57 0.62
CA ASP A 190 3.13 5.59 -0.28
C ASP A 190 2.76 5.51 -1.77
N TYR A 191 1.69 4.80 -2.11
CA TYR A 191 1.21 4.67 -3.49
C TYR A 191 0.64 5.99 -4.02
N GLY A 192 -0.34 6.58 -3.31
CA GLY A 192 -0.98 7.82 -3.76
C GLY A 192 -0.06 9.04 -3.71
N ASN A 193 0.68 9.21 -2.62
CA ASN A 193 1.52 10.39 -2.38
C ASN A 193 2.73 10.46 -3.34
N LEU A 194 3.37 9.33 -3.64
CA LEU A 194 4.53 9.34 -4.53
C LEU A 194 4.13 9.43 -6.00
N ALA A 195 2.97 8.90 -6.37
CA ALA A 195 2.42 9.06 -7.71
C ALA A 195 2.13 10.52 -8.05
N ILE A 196 1.50 11.28 -7.13
CA ILE A 196 1.23 12.71 -7.37
C ILE A 196 2.50 13.56 -7.40
N GLN A 197 3.49 13.27 -6.54
CA GLN A 197 4.80 13.93 -6.61
C GLN A 197 5.50 13.66 -7.94
N THR A 198 5.41 12.43 -8.45
CA THR A 198 5.96 12.06 -9.76
C THR A 198 5.24 12.82 -10.88
N PHE A 199 3.91 12.88 -10.84
CA PHE A 199 3.12 13.65 -11.80
C PHE A 199 3.54 15.13 -11.79
N GLN A 200 3.64 15.77 -10.62
CA GLN A 200 4.06 17.17 -10.48
C GLN A 200 5.45 17.41 -11.08
N LYS A 201 6.41 16.53 -10.80
CA LYS A 201 7.76 16.61 -11.36
C LYS A 201 7.74 16.51 -12.88
N GLU A 202 6.91 15.62 -13.43
CA GLU A 202 6.78 15.45 -14.87
C GLU A 202 6.09 16.62 -15.58
N THR A 203 5.22 17.35 -14.86
CA THR A 203 4.51 18.53 -15.39
C THR A 203 5.22 19.86 -15.14
N GLN A 204 6.26 19.89 -14.30
CA GLN A 204 6.97 21.11 -13.93
C GLN A 204 7.51 21.84 -15.17
N GLY A 205 7.17 23.12 -15.30
CA GLY A 205 7.56 23.95 -16.45
C GLY A 205 6.88 23.60 -17.78
N LYS A 206 5.89 22.70 -17.79
CA LYS A 206 5.18 22.23 -19.01
C LYS A 206 3.74 22.73 -19.12
N GLY A 207 3.41 23.79 -18.39
CA GLY A 207 2.11 24.47 -18.48
C GLY A 207 0.92 23.68 -17.91
N VAL A 208 1.17 22.75 -16.98
CA VAL A 208 0.14 22.00 -16.27
C VAL A 208 0.28 22.25 -14.78
N CYS A 209 -0.81 22.68 -14.14
CA CYS A 209 -0.85 23.07 -12.74
C CYS A 209 -1.92 22.27 -11.98
N LEU A 210 -1.65 21.99 -10.70
CA LEU A 210 -2.61 21.40 -9.79
C LEU A 210 -3.34 22.49 -9.01
N GLU A 211 -4.67 22.56 -9.13
CA GLU A 211 -5.49 23.51 -8.35
C GLU A 211 -5.62 23.07 -6.90
N PHE A 212 -5.74 21.77 -6.68
CA PHE A 212 -5.85 21.18 -5.35
C PHE A 212 -5.34 19.74 -5.36
N ILE A 213 -4.97 19.27 -4.17
CA ILE A 213 -4.69 17.86 -3.88
C ILE A 213 -5.48 17.52 -2.62
N GLU A 214 -6.52 16.69 -2.76
CA GLU A 214 -7.26 16.15 -1.62
C GLU A 214 -6.78 14.74 -1.32
N THR A 215 -6.39 14.49 -0.08
CA THR A 215 -6.04 13.14 0.38
C THR A 215 -7.24 12.42 0.95
N VAL A 216 -7.39 11.12 0.72
CA VAL A 216 -8.42 10.27 1.35
C VAL A 216 -7.77 9.13 2.14
N GLY A 217 -8.28 8.85 3.32
CA GLY A 217 -7.90 7.70 4.14
C GLY A 217 -8.96 6.60 4.06
N ARG A 218 -8.54 5.33 4.08
CA ARG A 218 -9.48 4.20 4.06
C ARG A 218 -10.33 4.15 5.33
N GLU A 219 -9.73 4.40 6.49
CA GLU A 219 -10.44 4.38 7.78
C GLU A 219 -11.43 5.54 7.92
N THR A 220 -11.16 6.65 7.24
CA THR A 220 -11.96 7.89 7.26
C THR A 220 -12.76 8.12 5.97
N ILE A 221 -12.89 7.09 5.12
CA ILE A 221 -13.33 7.23 3.72
C ILE A 221 -14.72 7.88 3.58
N LEU A 222 -15.62 7.67 4.53
CA LEU A 222 -16.97 8.26 4.47
C LEU A 222 -16.94 9.79 4.60
N ILE A 223 -16.08 10.31 5.47
CA ILE A 223 -15.91 11.75 5.68
C ILE A 223 -15.07 12.34 4.54
N ASP A 224 -13.98 11.66 4.21
CA ASP A 224 -13.03 12.11 3.20
C ASP A 224 -13.64 12.14 1.79
N ALA A 225 -14.48 11.16 1.44
CA ALA A 225 -15.17 11.14 0.15
C ALA A 225 -16.10 12.35 -0.02
N ARG A 226 -16.83 12.72 1.05
CA ARG A 226 -17.71 13.90 1.05
C ARG A 226 -16.89 15.18 0.91
N ARG A 227 -15.80 15.32 1.66
CA ARG A 227 -14.87 16.47 1.55
C ARG A 227 -14.30 16.58 0.14
N ALA A 228 -13.81 15.49 -0.43
CA ALA A 228 -13.27 15.44 -1.78
C ALA A 228 -14.32 15.83 -2.82
N ALA A 229 -15.55 15.32 -2.72
CA ALA A 229 -16.64 15.67 -3.63
C ALA A 229 -17.01 17.17 -3.57
N LEU A 230 -17.10 17.74 -2.37
CA LEU A 230 -17.35 19.18 -2.19
C LEU A 230 -16.21 20.03 -2.75
N LYS A 231 -14.95 19.60 -2.57
CA LYS A 231 -13.79 20.28 -3.17
C LYS A 231 -13.84 20.24 -4.71
N ILE A 232 -14.14 19.07 -5.28
CA ILE A 232 -14.29 18.90 -6.74
C ILE A 232 -15.43 19.79 -7.27
N GLN A 233 -16.54 19.90 -6.54
CA GLN A 233 -17.67 20.77 -6.91
C GLN A 233 -17.25 22.24 -6.94
N ALA A 234 -16.55 22.71 -5.91
CA ALA A 234 -16.11 24.11 -5.78
C ALA A 234 -14.96 24.49 -6.74
N SER A 235 -14.19 23.51 -7.20
CA SER A 235 -13.02 23.67 -8.07
C SER A 235 -13.38 24.08 -9.51
N THR A 236 -12.51 24.88 -10.12
CA THR A 236 -12.62 25.27 -11.53
C THR A 236 -12.01 24.23 -12.48
N ALA A 237 -11.13 23.36 -11.97
CA ALA A 237 -10.53 22.26 -12.71
C ALA A 237 -11.61 21.28 -13.20
N LYS A 238 -11.62 21.06 -14.51
CA LYS A 238 -12.51 20.08 -15.16
C LYS A 238 -11.88 18.69 -15.25
N VAL A 239 -10.55 18.59 -15.19
CA VAL A 239 -9.85 17.29 -15.15
C VAL A 239 -9.47 16.95 -13.72
N ILE A 240 -9.88 15.78 -13.25
CA ILE A 240 -9.58 15.29 -11.91
C ILE A 240 -8.79 13.99 -12.01
N LEU A 241 -7.55 14.00 -11.53
CA LEU A 241 -6.67 12.83 -11.45
C LEU A 241 -6.91 12.08 -10.15
N ILE A 242 -7.13 10.76 -10.22
CA ILE A 242 -7.43 9.96 -9.03
C ILE A 242 -6.49 8.76 -8.90
N PHE A 243 -5.69 8.79 -7.83
CA PHE A 243 -4.81 7.69 -7.39
C PHE A 243 -5.33 7.09 -6.07
N CYS A 244 -6.38 6.28 -6.17
CA CYS A 244 -7.03 5.60 -5.05
C CYS A 244 -7.42 4.18 -5.45
N TRP A 245 -7.77 3.34 -4.46
CA TRP A 245 -8.36 2.04 -4.73
C TRP A 245 -9.81 2.18 -5.19
N TYR A 246 -10.32 1.24 -6.00
CA TYR A 246 -11.65 1.36 -6.60
C TYR A 246 -12.78 1.51 -5.56
N THR A 247 -12.70 0.85 -4.41
CA THR A 247 -13.71 1.00 -3.34
C THR A 247 -13.79 2.43 -2.82
N ASP A 248 -12.64 3.09 -2.72
CA ASP A 248 -12.51 4.46 -2.21
C ASP A 248 -13.04 5.45 -3.27
N VAL A 249 -12.72 5.21 -4.56
CA VAL A 249 -13.26 5.99 -5.69
C VAL A 249 -14.78 5.87 -5.78
N LYS A 250 -15.33 4.66 -5.59
CA LYS A 250 -16.78 4.45 -5.58
C LYS A 250 -17.48 5.36 -4.57
N LYS A 251 -16.92 5.51 -3.37
CA LYS A 251 -17.48 6.42 -2.34
C LYS A 251 -17.44 7.88 -2.80
N VAL A 252 -16.34 8.34 -3.39
CA VAL A 252 -16.23 9.70 -3.95
C VAL A 252 -17.27 9.91 -5.07
N PHE A 253 -17.42 8.96 -5.98
CA PHE A 253 -18.36 9.06 -7.10
C PHE A 253 -19.83 9.06 -6.64
N LEU A 254 -20.16 8.28 -5.61
CA LEU A 254 -21.48 8.33 -5.00
C LEU A 254 -21.79 9.70 -4.39
N GLU A 255 -20.82 10.32 -3.71
CA GLU A 255 -20.98 11.69 -3.19
C GLU A 255 -21.14 12.72 -4.31
N LEU A 256 -20.34 12.62 -5.39
CA LEU A 256 -20.49 13.47 -6.58
C LEU A 256 -21.85 13.31 -7.27
N ALA A 257 -22.37 12.09 -7.36
CA ALA A 257 -23.68 11.81 -7.92
C ALA A 257 -24.80 12.44 -7.07
N LYS A 258 -24.69 12.36 -5.73
CA LYS A 258 -25.64 12.99 -4.80
C LYS A 258 -25.72 14.52 -4.97
N ILE A 259 -24.59 15.17 -5.25
CA ILE A 259 -24.51 16.62 -5.45
C ILE A 259 -24.55 17.03 -6.94
N HIS A 260 -24.92 16.09 -7.82
CA HIS A 260 -25.12 16.30 -9.26
C HIS A 260 -23.91 16.89 -10.02
N VAL A 261 -22.68 16.50 -9.64
CA VAL A 261 -21.46 16.88 -10.38
C VAL A 261 -21.18 15.87 -11.47
N THR A 262 -21.57 16.19 -12.71
CA THR A 262 -21.41 15.31 -13.89
C THR A 262 -20.54 15.91 -14.98
N ASP A 263 -19.97 17.09 -14.77
CA ASP A 263 -19.21 17.86 -15.76
C ASP A 263 -17.69 17.80 -15.52
N ARG A 264 -17.20 16.66 -15.02
CA ARG A 264 -15.78 16.41 -14.73
C ARG A 264 -15.26 15.27 -15.61
N GLN A 265 -14.02 15.44 -16.08
CA GLN A 265 -13.25 14.43 -16.80
C GLN A 265 -12.27 13.77 -15.85
N PHE A 266 -12.43 12.47 -15.58
CA PHE A 266 -11.57 11.77 -14.64
C PHE A 266 -10.40 11.08 -15.34
N LEU A 267 -9.21 11.16 -14.71
CA LEU A 267 -8.03 10.37 -15.05
C LEU A 267 -7.82 9.27 -14.02
N ALA A 268 -7.89 8.03 -14.48
CA ALA A 268 -7.93 6.85 -13.63
C ALA A 268 -6.58 6.11 -13.58
N SER A 269 -6.12 5.84 -12.36
CA SER A 269 -5.03 4.88 -12.13
C SER A 269 -5.48 3.44 -12.39
N GLU A 270 -4.52 2.54 -12.53
CA GLU A 270 -4.72 1.12 -12.85
C GLU A 270 -5.48 0.40 -11.75
N ALA A 271 -5.37 0.91 -10.52
CA ALA A 271 -6.09 0.44 -9.35
C ALA A 271 -7.62 0.49 -9.49
N TRP A 272 -8.16 1.32 -10.39
CA TRP A 272 -9.61 1.47 -10.55
C TRP A 272 -10.11 1.68 -11.98
N SER A 273 -9.24 1.96 -12.95
CA SER A 273 -9.60 2.21 -14.35
C SER A 273 -10.32 1.06 -15.05
N THR A 274 -10.22 -0.16 -14.49
CA THR A 274 -10.91 -1.36 -14.99
C THR A 274 -11.82 -1.99 -13.94
N SER A 275 -12.30 -1.20 -12.98
CA SER A 275 -13.24 -1.66 -11.97
C SER A 275 -14.63 -1.84 -12.57
N ASP A 276 -15.02 -3.09 -12.78
CA ASP A 276 -16.38 -3.43 -13.22
C ASP A 276 -17.45 -2.99 -12.21
N GLU A 277 -17.14 -3.00 -10.92
CA GLU A 277 -18.08 -2.61 -9.87
C GLU A 277 -18.51 -1.13 -10.02
N ILE A 278 -17.56 -0.25 -10.36
CA ILE A 278 -17.86 1.17 -10.61
C ILE A 278 -18.50 1.33 -12.00
N LEU A 279 -17.94 0.64 -13.01
CA LEU A 279 -18.34 0.77 -14.40
C LEU A 279 -19.79 0.32 -14.67
N LYS A 280 -20.27 -0.70 -13.95
CA LYS A 280 -21.65 -1.24 -14.07
C LYS A 280 -22.64 -0.56 -13.11
N ASP A 281 -22.20 0.30 -12.21
CA ASP A 281 -23.08 0.97 -11.24
C ASP A 281 -23.83 2.15 -11.88
N LEU A 282 -25.13 1.94 -12.09
CA LEU A 282 -26.01 2.91 -12.74
C LEU A 282 -26.12 4.23 -11.95
N ALA A 283 -25.95 4.22 -10.63
CA ALA A 283 -26.07 5.42 -9.80
C ALA A 283 -24.94 6.43 -10.06
N ILE A 284 -23.78 5.94 -10.52
CA ILE A 284 -22.59 6.75 -10.80
C ILE A 284 -22.23 6.83 -12.28
N SER A 285 -22.93 6.08 -13.15
CA SER A 285 -22.73 6.06 -14.61
C SER A 285 -22.54 7.45 -15.23
N LYS A 286 -23.38 8.42 -14.88
CA LYS A 286 -23.29 9.80 -15.38
C LYS A 286 -22.03 10.55 -14.94
N VAL A 287 -21.58 10.30 -13.71
CA VAL A 287 -20.34 10.89 -13.17
C VAL A 287 -19.12 10.25 -13.82
N ALA A 288 -19.18 8.93 -14.01
CA ALA A 288 -18.07 8.12 -14.51
C ALA A 288 -17.98 8.04 -16.05
N SER A 289 -18.96 8.59 -16.75
CA SER A 289 -18.95 8.66 -18.21
C SER A 289 -17.67 9.33 -18.71
N GLY A 290 -17.06 8.78 -19.75
CA GLY A 290 -15.88 9.35 -20.40
C GLY A 290 -14.57 9.22 -19.60
N VAL A 291 -14.52 8.54 -18.45
CA VAL A 291 -13.28 8.28 -17.71
C VAL A 291 -12.18 7.80 -18.66
N LEU A 292 -10.99 8.38 -18.51
CA LEU A 292 -9.78 7.99 -19.24
C LEU A 292 -8.81 7.37 -18.25
N GLY A 293 -8.38 6.14 -18.49
CA GLY A 293 -7.58 5.39 -17.53
C GLY A 293 -6.33 4.76 -18.10
N VAL A 294 -5.33 4.59 -17.24
CA VAL A 294 -4.20 3.68 -17.47
C VAL A 294 -4.55 2.36 -16.81
N ALA A 295 -4.37 1.24 -17.51
CA ALA A 295 -4.70 -0.10 -17.02
C ALA A 295 -3.51 -1.05 -17.20
N ILE A 296 -3.30 -1.96 -16.25
CA ILE A 296 -2.31 -3.05 -16.38
C ILE A 296 -2.63 -3.82 -17.65
N ARG A 297 -1.65 -4.09 -18.52
CA ARG A 297 -1.85 -4.84 -19.77
C ARG A 297 -2.61 -6.15 -19.53
N SER A 298 -3.72 -6.36 -20.25
CA SER A 298 -4.42 -7.64 -20.16
C SER A 298 -3.76 -8.71 -21.03
N SER A 299 -3.69 -9.94 -20.52
CA SER A 299 -3.22 -11.12 -21.26
C SER A 299 -4.07 -12.34 -20.93
N LYS A 300 -4.07 -13.35 -21.80
CA LYS A 300 -4.86 -14.57 -21.59
C LYS A 300 -4.04 -15.60 -20.82
N ILE A 301 -4.71 -16.35 -19.93
CA ILE A 301 -4.17 -17.55 -19.31
C ILE A 301 -4.94 -18.75 -19.89
N PRO A 302 -4.36 -19.49 -20.86
CA PRO A 302 -5.02 -20.64 -21.47
C PRO A 302 -5.46 -21.66 -20.41
N GLY A 303 -6.69 -22.18 -20.54
CA GLY A 303 -7.25 -23.19 -19.62
C GLY A 303 -7.70 -22.67 -18.25
N PHE A 304 -7.39 -21.42 -17.88
CA PHE A 304 -7.74 -20.87 -16.57
C PHE A 304 -9.25 -20.72 -16.37
N GLU A 305 -9.99 -20.33 -17.39
CA GLU A 305 -11.46 -20.26 -17.31
C GLU A 305 -12.07 -21.62 -17.02
N ASN A 306 -11.68 -22.64 -17.79
CA ASN A 306 -12.14 -24.01 -17.59
C ASN A 306 -11.77 -24.53 -16.21
N TYR A 307 -10.57 -24.19 -15.71
CA TYR A 307 -10.16 -24.52 -14.36
C TYR A 307 -11.12 -23.94 -13.32
N LEU A 308 -11.36 -22.62 -13.35
CA LEU A 308 -12.25 -21.94 -12.41
C LEU A 308 -13.67 -22.52 -12.44
N ARG A 309 -14.21 -22.76 -13.64
CA ARG A 309 -15.56 -23.33 -13.83
C ARG A 309 -15.66 -24.79 -13.39
N SER A 310 -14.54 -25.51 -13.31
CA SER A 310 -14.49 -26.90 -12.88
C SER A 310 -14.29 -27.10 -11.37
N LEU A 311 -14.00 -26.03 -10.63
CA LEU A 311 -13.79 -26.09 -9.18
C LEU A 311 -15.05 -26.59 -8.47
N ASN A 312 -14.86 -27.46 -7.49
CA ASN A 312 -15.96 -28.01 -6.71
C ASN A 312 -15.51 -28.33 -5.27
N PRO A 313 -16.21 -27.83 -4.23
CA PRO A 313 -15.84 -28.06 -2.82
C PRO A 313 -15.71 -29.53 -2.43
N THR A 314 -16.47 -30.44 -3.06
CA THR A 314 -16.37 -31.88 -2.77
C THR A 314 -15.02 -32.47 -3.16
N ARG A 315 -14.35 -31.90 -4.18
CA ARG A 315 -13.01 -32.33 -4.61
C ARG A 315 -11.89 -31.62 -3.83
N HIS A 316 -12.22 -30.52 -3.17
CA HIS A 316 -11.29 -29.68 -2.40
C HIS A 316 -11.86 -29.38 -1.00
N PRO A 317 -12.07 -30.40 -0.15
CA PRO A 317 -12.77 -30.24 1.13
C PRO A 317 -12.01 -29.34 2.13
N ASP A 318 -10.69 -29.24 1.99
CA ASP A 318 -9.82 -28.41 2.82
C ASP A 318 -9.73 -26.95 2.34
N ASP A 319 -10.41 -26.59 1.25
CA ASP A 319 -10.42 -25.24 0.71
C ASP A 319 -11.59 -24.43 1.30
N ASP A 320 -11.29 -23.76 2.42
CA ASP A 320 -12.26 -22.93 3.14
C ASP A 320 -12.78 -21.76 2.29
N PHE A 321 -11.94 -21.19 1.41
CA PHE A 321 -12.33 -20.08 0.55
C PHE A 321 -13.29 -20.54 -0.54
N LEU A 322 -13.04 -21.71 -1.14
CA LEU A 322 -13.96 -22.30 -2.12
C LEU A 322 -15.32 -22.61 -1.48
N ARG A 323 -15.30 -23.15 -0.26
CA ARG A 323 -16.52 -23.47 0.48
C ARG A 323 -17.36 -22.22 0.75
N GLU A 324 -16.76 -21.16 1.29
CA GLU A 324 -17.48 -19.90 1.54
C GLU A 324 -18.00 -19.28 0.24
N PHE A 325 -17.20 -19.27 -0.82
CA PHE A 325 -17.66 -18.81 -2.14
C PHE A 325 -18.88 -19.59 -2.63
N TRP A 326 -18.84 -20.92 -2.51
CA TRP A 326 -19.96 -21.79 -2.91
C TRP A 326 -21.23 -21.51 -2.10
N GLU A 327 -21.08 -21.30 -0.79
CA GLU A 327 -22.16 -20.93 0.12
C GLU A 327 -22.81 -19.59 -0.27
N MET A 328 -22.01 -18.60 -0.65
CA MET A 328 -22.51 -17.30 -1.11
C MET A 328 -23.20 -17.38 -2.47
N GLU A 329 -22.64 -18.14 -3.42
CA GLU A 329 -23.15 -18.23 -4.80
C GLU A 329 -24.44 -19.06 -4.89
N PHE A 330 -24.49 -20.21 -4.20
CA PHE A 330 -25.60 -21.15 -4.31
C PHE A 330 -26.55 -21.15 -3.10
N GLY A 331 -26.21 -20.46 -2.01
CA GLY A 331 -27.05 -20.38 -0.81
C GLY A 331 -27.19 -21.72 -0.07
N CYS A 332 -26.19 -22.60 -0.18
CA CYS A 332 -26.18 -23.93 0.41
C CYS A 332 -24.80 -24.30 0.96
N SER A 333 -24.74 -25.15 1.99
CA SER A 333 -23.47 -25.61 2.58
C SER A 333 -23.06 -26.98 2.01
N PRO A 334 -21.88 -27.10 1.39
CA PRO A 334 -21.40 -28.36 0.83
C PRO A 334 -20.96 -29.31 1.94
N GLY A 335 -21.42 -30.57 1.90
CA GLY A 335 -21.05 -31.59 2.88
C GLY A 335 -21.82 -31.55 4.21
N ALA A 336 -22.75 -30.61 4.39
CA ALA A 336 -23.64 -30.59 5.56
C ALA A 336 -24.63 -31.76 5.52
N THR A 337 -24.85 -32.43 6.66
CA THR A 337 -25.94 -33.42 6.80
C THR A 337 -27.23 -32.74 7.25
N GLN A 338 -28.39 -33.28 6.87
CA GLN A 338 -29.70 -32.77 7.32
C GLN A 338 -29.82 -32.70 8.86
N SER A 339 -29.12 -33.58 9.59
CA SER A 339 -29.04 -33.55 11.06
C SER A 339 -28.27 -32.35 11.60
N GLN A 340 -27.18 -31.91 10.94
CA GLN A 340 -26.38 -30.75 11.35
C GLN A 340 -27.09 -29.43 11.04
N ALA A 341 -27.79 -29.34 9.91
CA ALA A 341 -28.60 -28.17 9.55
C ALA A 341 -29.75 -27.91 10.55
N SER A 342 -30.29 -28.99 11.13
CA SER A 342 -31.41 -28.92 12.08
C SER A 342 -31.01 -28.53 13.52
N LEU A 343 -29.73 -28.68 13.90
CA LEU A 343 -29.23 -28.40 15.26
C LEU A 343 -28.78 -26.94 15.45
N MET A 344 -28.48 -26.22 14.37
CA MET A 344 -28.17 -24.80 14.39
C MET A 344 -29.14 -24.04 13.49
N LYS A 345 -30.10 -23.31 14.09
CA LYS A 345 -31.12 -22.47 13.43
C LYS A 345 -30.57 -21.44 12.41
N ALA A 346 -29.25 -21.28 12.30
CA ALA A 346 -28.55 -20.31 11.47
C ALA A 346 -27.65 -20.92 10.38
N SER A 347 -27.69 -22.24 10.15
CA SER A 347 -26.87 -22.89 9.11
C SER A 347 -27.62 -23.02 7.77
N LEU A 348 -26.91 -22.80 6.66
CA LEU A 348 -27.44 -22.93 5.29
C LEU A 348 -27.92 -24.37 5.02
N PRO A 349 -28.94 -24.57 4.15
CA PRO A 349 -29.38 -25.91 3.76
C PRO A 349 -28.24 -26.69 3.08
N PRO A 350 -28.24 -28.03 3.15
CA PRO A 350 -27.22 -28.83 2.48
C PRO A 350 -27.33 -28.69 0.95
N CYS A 351 -26.19 -28.59 0.27
CA CYS A 351 -26.16 -28.57 -1.20
C CYS A 351 -26.65 -29.89 -1.80
N SER A 352 -27.32 -29.81 -2.95
CA SER A 352 -27.89 -30.97 -3.65
C SER A 352 -26.85 -31.79 -4.40
N GLY A 353 -25.68 -31.23 -4.67
CA GLY A 353 -24.62 -31.82 -5.48
C GLY A 353 -24.82 -31.61 -6.99
N ARG A 354 -25.86 -30.87 -7.40
CA ARG A 354 -26.14 -30.50 -8.80
C ARG A 354 -25.63 -29.11 -9.15
N GLU A 355 -25.21 -28.33 -8.17
CA GLU A 355 -24.68 -26.99 -8.35
C GLU A 355 -23.37 -27.04 -9.17
N SER A 356 -23.20 -26.07 -10.08
CA SER A 356 -22.06 -26.03 -11.00
C SER A 356 -21.69 -24.60 -11.34
N LEU A 357 -20.39 -24.32 -11.45
CA LEU A 357 -19.86 -23.01 -11.87
C LEU A 357 -19.80 -22.86 -13.41
N GLU A 358 -20.17 -23.90 -14.18
CA GLU A 358 -20.09 -23.87 -15.64
C GLU A 358 -20.85 -22.69 -16.26
N GLU A 359 -22.07 -22.41 -15.79
CA GLU A 359 -22.93 -21.33 -16.31
C GLU A 359 -22.91 -20.05 -15.45
N VAL A 360 -22.18 -20.06 -14.32
CA VAL A 360 -22.13 -18.91 -13.40
C VAL A 360 -21.34 -17.78 -14.05
N GLN A 361 -21.91 -16.57 -14.02
CA GLN A 361 -21.29 -15.37 -14.56
C GLN A 361 -21.15 -14.29 -13.48
N ASN A 362 -19.96 -14.23 -12.88
CA ASN A 362 -19.62 -13.25 -11.85
C ASN A 362 -18.13 -12.84 -11.97
N HIS A 363 -17.63 -12.00 -11.06
CA HIS A 363 -16.24 -11.56 -11.09
C HIS A 363 -15.21 -12.69 -10.90
N PHE A 364 -15.61 -13.80 -10.30
CA PHE A 364 -14.76 -14.97 -10.11
C PHE A 364 -14.61 -15.77 -11.40
N THR A 365 -15.69 -16.02 -12.14
CA THR A 365 -15.66 -16.80 -13.39
C THR A 365 -15.31 -15.98 -14.65
N ASP A 366 -15.45 -14.66 -14.60
CA ASP A 366 -15.12 -13.78 -15.73
C ASP A 366 -13.60 -13.70 -15.98
N THR A 367 -13.16 -14.24 -17.11
CA THR A 367 -11.77 -14.22 -17.57
C THR A 367 -11.55 -13.35 -18.81
N SER A 368 -12.54 -12.53 -19.19
CA SER A 368 -12.46 -11.66 -20.37
C SER A 368 -11.29 -10.68 -20.34
N GLN A 369 -10.91 -10.22 -19.13
CA GLN A 369 -9.79 -9.32 -18.90
C GLN A 369 -8.96 -9.76 -17.69
N LEU A 370 -8.01 -10.67 -17.91
CA LEU A 370 -7.04 -11.06 -16.88
C LEU A 370 -5.89 -10.04 -16.89
N ARG A 371 -5.79 -9.27 -15.81
CA ARG A 371 -4.76 -8.24 -15.59
C ARG A 371 -3.94 -8.60 -14.36
N VAL A 372 -4.48 -8.35 -13.16
CA VAL A 372 -3.83 -8.74 -11.89
C VAL A 372 -3.61 -10.24 -11.78
N ALA A 373 -4.59 -11.06 -12.20
CA ALA A 373 -4.45 -12.51 -12.26
C ALA A 373 -3.26 -12.96 -13.14
N TYR A 374 -2.99 -12.25 -14.24
CA TYR A 374 -1.83 -12.52 -15.08
C TYR A 374 -0.52 -12.12 -14.40
N ASN A 375 -0.49 -11.01 -13.66
CA ASN A 375 0.69 -10.66 -12.85
C ASN A 375 0.99 -11.72 -11.78
N VAL A 376 -0.04 -12.28 -11.14
CA VAL A 376 0.11 -13.40 -10.18
C VAL A 376 0.67 -14.63 -10.88
N TYR A 377 0.09 -14.99 -12.03
CA TYR A 377 0.56 -16.09 -12.87
C TYR A 377 2.05 -15.93 -13.23
N LEU A 378 2.45 -14.74 -13.71
CA LEU A 378 3.84 -14.41 -13.99
C LEU A 378 4.73 -14.50 -12.75
N ALA A 379 4.24 -14.14 -11.57
CA ALA A 379 5.04 -14.18 -10.33
C ALA A 379 5.38 -15.64 -9.96
N VAL A 380 4.42 -16.55 -10.12
CA VAL A 380 4.63 -17.99 -9.91
C VAL A 380 5.58 -18.56 -10.96
N TYR A 381 5.44 -18.18 -12.22
CA TYR A 381 6.35 -18.60 -13.29
C TYR A 381 7.78 -18.09 -13.04
N ALA A 382 7.95 -16.84 -12.65
CA ALA A 382 9.24 -16.26 -12.29
C ALA A 382 9.92 -17.06 -11.17
N ALA A 383 9.15 -17.38 -10.12
CA ALA A 383 9.60 -18.21 -9.01
C ALA A 383 10.04 -19.60 -9.49
N ALA A 384 9.20 -20.28 -10.28
CA ALA A 384 9.48 -21.62 -10.75
C ALA A 384 10.70 -21.68 -11.67
N HIS A 385 10.88 -20.70 -12.56
CA HIS A 385 12.06 -20.62 -13.42
C HIS A 385 13.34 -20.31 -12.64
N ALA A 386 13.28 -19.43 -11.64
CA ALA A 386 14.42 -19.18 -10.76
C ALA A 386 14.81 -20.46 -9.99
N LEU A 387 13.83 -21.19 -9.46
CA LEU A 387 14.05 -22.49 -8.80
C LEU A 387 14.59 -23.53 -9.78
N HIS A 388 14.07 -23.57 -10.99
CA HIS A 388 14.52 -24.50 -12.01
C HIS A 388 15.98 -24.25 -12.37
N SER A 389 16.39 -22.98 -12.50
CA SER A 389 17.79 -22.64 -12.74
C SER A 389 18.73 -23.07 -11.60
N LEU A 390 18.25 -23.11 -10.35
CA LEU A 390 19.04 -23.56 -9.21
C LEU A 390 19.16 -25.08 -9.12
N LEU A 391 18.10 -25.78 -9.52
CA LEU A 391 17.98 -27.22 -9.41
C LEU A 391 18.47 -27.96 -10.66
N SER A 392 18.51 -27.29 -11.81
CA SER A 392 19.02 -27.84 -13.06
C SER A 392 20.54 -27.74 -13.09
N CYS A 393 21.21 -28.86 -12.84
CA CYS A 393 22.64 -28.98 -13.04
C CYS A 393 22.97 -29.05 -14.54
N PRO A 394 24.04 -28.39 -15.03
CA PRO A 394 24.67 -28.82 -16.28
C PRO A 394 25.05 -30.29 -16.16
N ASN A 395 24.82 -31.06 -17.22
CA ASN A 395 25.25 -32.47 -17.27
C ASN A 395 26.73 -32.58 -16.88
N ARG A 396 27.05 -33.63 -16.11
CA ARG A 396 28.40 -34.01 -15.65
C ARG A 396 29.46 -34.16 -16.74
N ASP A 397 29.10 -33.98 -18.02
CA ASP A 397 29.97 -34.15 -19.18
C ASP A 397 30.77 -32.89 -19.53
N SER A 398 30.53 -31.75 -18.88
CA SER A 398 31.42 -30.58 -19.00
C SER A 398 32.65 -30.74 -18.12
N SER A 399 33.75 -31.15 -18.74
CA SER A 399 35.10 -31.39 -18.19
C SER A 399 35.83 -30.17 -17.61
N SER A 400 35.12 -29.14 -17.16
CA SER A 400 35.71 -28.03 -16.41
C SER A 400 35.51 -28.28 -14.91
N GLY A 401 36.55 -28.80 -14.27
CA GLY A 401 36.61 -29.17 -12.84
C GLY A 401 36.46 -28.00 -11.85
N ARG A 402 35.31 -27.33 -11.86
CA ARG A 402 34.79 -26.57 -10.72
C ARG A 402 33.59 -27.32 -10.19
N ASN A 403 33.68 -27.75 -8.93
CA ASN A 403 32.59 -28.38 -8.19
C ASN A 403 31.34 -27.48 -8.18
N SER A 404 30.49 -27.56 -9.19
CA SER A 404 29.14 -26.98 -9.16
C SER A 404 28.27 -27.89 -8.30
N SER A 405 28.40 -27.74 -6.98
CA SER A 405 27.48 -28.34 -6.02
C SER A 405 26.08 -27.77 -6.28
N CYS A 406 25.26 -28.48 -7.03
CA CYS A 406 23.86 -28.09 -7.20
C CYS A 406 23.16 -28.09 -5.84
N SER A 407 22.40 -27.02 -5.56
CA SER A 407 21.64 -26.93 -4.33
C SER A 407 20.59 -28.05 -4.30
N SER A 408 20.58 -28.84 -3.23
CA SER A 408 19.48 -29.79 -3.04
C SER A 408 18.18 -29.02 -2.81
N SER A 409 17.04 -29.56 -3.26
CA SER A 409 15.72 -28.94 -3.08
C SER A 409 15.34 -28.65 -1.62
N LYS A 410 16.06 -29.26 -0.66
CA LYS A 410 15.87 -29.08 0.79
C LYS A 410 16.78 -28.00 1.41
N GLN A 411 17.69 -27.38 0.65
CA GLN A 411 18.69 -26.43 1.17
C GLN A 411 18.86 -25.16 0.32
N ILE A 412 17.84 -24.76 -0.46
CA ILE A 412 17.90 -23.52 -1.24
C ILE A 412 18.00 -22.32 -0.29
N LYS A 413 19.11 -21.59 -0.37
CA LYS A 413 19.31 -20.38 0.43
C LYS A 413 18.57 -19.19 -0.21
N PRO A 414 17.98 -18.28 0.58
CA PRO A 414 17.33 -17.09 0.03
C PRO A 414 18.22 -16.27 -0.91
N PHE A 415 19.51 -16.15 -0.60
CA PHE A 415 20.46 -15.43 -1.45
C PHE A 415 20.67 -16.10 -2.83
N GLU A 416 20.68 -17.43 -2.91
CA GLU A 416 20.79 -18.16 -4.19
C GLU A 416 19.53 -17.97 -5.04
N LEU A 417 18.35 -17.99 -4.39
CA LEU A 417 17.09 -17.71 -5.04
C LEU A 417 17.01 -16.26 -5.56
N LEU A 418 17.50 -15.30 -4.79
CA LEU A 418 17.60 -13.90 -5.20
C LEU A 418 18.47 -13.74 -6.45
N GLN A 419 19.64 -14.37 -6.47
CA GLN A 419 20.54 -14.32 -7.61
C GLN A 419 19.92 -14.94 -8.87
N SER A 420 19.11 -15.98 -8.69
CA SER A 420 18.44 -16.65 -9.80
C SER A 420 17.26 -15.85 -10.33
N LEU A 421 16.47 -15.21 -9.44
CA LEU A 421 15.40 -14.28 -9.84
C LEU A 421 15.94 -13.11 -10.67
N ASN A 422 17.09 -12.55 -10.30
CA ASN A 422 17.76 -11.48 -11.07
C ASN A 422 18.16 -11.89 -12.50
N LYS A 423 18.22 -13.19 -12.79
CA LYS A 423 18.60 -13.74 -14.10
C LYS A 423 17.42 -14.31 -14.88
N VAL A 424 16.19 -14.20 -14.35
CA VAL A 424 15.00 -14.70 -15.03
C VAL A 424 14.83 -13.93 -16.34
N ASN A 425 14.91 -14.68 -17.44
CA ASN A 425 14.60 -14.23 -18.78
C ASN A 425 14.02 -15.44 -19.51
N VAL A 426 12.69 -15.48 -19.63
CA VAL A 426 11.96 -16.66 -20.08
C VAL A 426 10.85 -16.27 -21.02
N THR A 427 10.48 -17.18 -21.91
CA THR A 427 9.30 -17.04 -22.74
C THR A 427 8.12 -17.62 -21.99
N THR A 428 7.07 -16.83 -21.78
CA THR A 428 5.83 -17.29 -21.16
C THR A 428 5.14 -18.31 -22.06
N PRO A 429 4.21 -19.13 -21.54
CA PRO A 429 3.42 -20.04 -22.38
C PRO A 429 2.64 -19.34 -23.51
N GLN A 430 2.42 -18.03 -23.39
CA GLN A 430 1.79 -17.18 -24.42
C GLN A 430 2.78 -16.70 -25.50
N GLY A 431 4.07 -17.02 -25.40
CA GLY A 431 5.10 -16.60 -26.35
C GLY A 431 5.72 -15.22 -26.07
N GLU A 432 5.42 -14.60 -24.93
CA GLU A 432 5.98 -13.29 -24.57
C GLU A 432 7.28 -13.43 -23.78
N ILE A 433 8.27 -12.57 -24.04
CA ILE A 433 9.49 -12.54 -23.22
C ILE A 433 9.19 -11.83 -21.90
N PHE A 434 9.48 -12.52 -20.80
CA PHE A 434 9.34 -12.06 -19.43
C PHE A 434 10.71 -12.03 -18.75
N TYR A 435 11.09 -10.87 -18.20
CA TYR A 435 12.33 -10.67 -17.46
C TYR A 435 12.17 -9.55 -16.43
N PHE A 436 13.07 -9.51 -15.45
CA PHE A 436 13.18 -8.39 -14.52
C PHE A 436 14.28 -7.41 -14.95
N GLU A 437 13.99 -6.12 -14.84
CA GLU A 437 14.93 -5.02 -14.97
C GLU A 437 15.13 -4.37 -13.58
N GLY A 438 16.26 -4.69 -12.93
CA GLY A 438 16.54 -4.32 -11.54
C GLY A 438 15.74 -5.16 -10.53
N ALA A 439 14.42 -4.93 -10.45
CA ALA A 439 13.40 -5.65 -9.67
C ALA A 439 12.03 -5.66 -10.35
N ASP A 440 11.88 -4.83 -11.38
CA ASP A 440 10.63 -4.44 -11.97
C ASP A 440 10.46 -5.16 -13.31
N ILE A 441 9.24 -5.20 -13.82
CA ILE A 441 9.01 -5.60 -15.21
C ILE A 441 8.99 -4.38 -16.12
N PRO A 442 9.32 -4.53 -17.42
CA PRO A 442 9.17 -3.45 -18.39
C PRO A 442 7.75 -2.87 -18.37
N ALA A 443 7.66 -1.53 -18.42
CA ALA A 443 6.38 -0.85 -18.36
C ALA A 443 5.56 -1.07 -19.63
N LYS A 444 4.45 -1.81 -19.48
CA LYS A 444 3.43 -2.01 -20.52
C LYS A 444 2.06 -1.79 -19.91
N TYR A 445 1.34 -0.80 -20.42
CA TYR A 445 -0.03 -0.50 -19.99
C TYR A 445 -0.97 -0.41 -21.18
N ASP A 446 -2.24 -0.70 -20.94
CA ASP A 446 -3.35 -0.34 -21.81
C ASP A 446 -3.86 1.05 -21.42
N LEU A 447 -4.33 1.81 -22.40
CA LEU A 447 -5.14 3.02 -22.17
C LEU A 447 -6.59 2.67 -22.43
N VAL A 448 -7.47 2.98 -21.49
CA VAL A 448 -8.88 2.61 -21.52
C VAL A 448 -9.79 3.83 -21.39
N ASN A 449 -10.97 3.76 -21.98
CA ASN A 449 -11.99 4.80 -21.90
C ASN A 449 -13.35 4.19 -21.57
N TRP A 450 -14.10 4.84 -20.68
CA TRP A 450 -15.44 4.39 -20.29
C TRP A 450 -16.46 5.05 -21.19
N GLN A 451 -17.05 4.26 -22.09
CA GLN A 451 -17.97 4.74 -23.13
C GLN A 451 -19.40 4.38 -22.79
N ASN A 452 -20.35 5.20 -23.22
CA ASN A 452 -21.76 4.95 -22.97
C ASN A 452 -22.25 3.75 -23.80
N THR A 453 -23.20 3.03 -23.24
CA THR A 453 -23.97 1.99 -23.95
C THR A 453 -25.42 2.43 -24.10
N PRO A 454 -26.17 1.90 -25.09
CA PRO A 454 -27.60 2.16 -25.22
C PRO A 454 -28.41 1.78 -23.97
N GLU A 455 -27.93 0.82 -23.18
CA GLU A 455 -28.55 0.32 -21.96
C GLU A 455 -28.34 1.26 -20.75
N GLY A 456 -27.53 2.31 -20.90
CA GLY A 456 -27.22 3.29 -19.86
C GLY A 456 -26.08 2.89 -18.91
N SER A 457 -25.59 1.66 -18.99
CA SER A 457 -24.34 1.25 -18.33
C SER A 457 -23.13 1.73 -19.14
N LEU A 458 -21.95 1.73 -18.52
CA LEU A 458 -20.71 2.05 -19.23
C LEU A 458 -20.06 0.76 -19.74
N LYS A 459 -19.26 0.88 -20.81
CA LYS A 459 -18.39 -0.19 -21.31
C LYS A 459 -16.94 0.27 -21.29
N LEU A 460 -16.04 -0.67 -20.99
CA LEU A 460 -14.60 -0.42 -21.06
C LEU A 460 -14.13 -0.60 -22.51
N VAL A 461 -13.49 0.42 -23.07
CA VAL A 461 -12.93 0.37 -24.43
C VAL A 461 -11.44 0.60 -24.38
N LEU A 462 -10.66 -0.30 -25.00
CA LEU A 462 -9.23 -0.12 -25.22
C LEU A 462 -9.03 0.96 -26.29
N ILE A 463 -8.37 2.05 -25.91
CA ILE A 463 -8.15 3.20 -26.80
C ILE A 463 -6.70 3.42 -27.20
N GLY A 464 -5.76 2.71 -26.58
CA GLY A 464 -4.34 2.89 -26.81
C GLY A 464 -3.48 2.04 -25.90
N ARG A 465 -2.17 2.23 -25.98
CA ARG A 465 -1.15 1.51 -25.21
C ARG A 465 -0.02 2.44 -24.81
N VAL A 466 0.64 2.07 -23.72
CA VAL A 466 1.89 2.68 -23.26
C VAL A 466 2.96 1.61 -23.22
N ASP A 467 4.05 1.82 -23.94
CA ASP A 467 5.23 0.94 -23.92
C ASP A 467 6.43 1.77 -23.47
N GLY A 468 6.92 1.51 -22.25
CA GLY A 468 7.90 2.36 -21.58
C GLY A 468 7.37 3.78 -21.38
N PHE A 469 7.87 4.72 -22.18
CA PHE A 469 7.44 6.12 -22.17
C PHE A 469 6.59 6.51 -23.38
N ASP A 470 6.43 5.61 -24.35
CA ASP A 470 5.77 5.91 -25.61
C ASP A 470 4.26 5.68 -25.50
N ILE A 471 3.48 6.72 -25.83
CA ILE A 471 2.01 6.68 -25.80
C ILE A 471 1.46 6.57 -27.22
N ASN A 472 0.81 5.44 -27.51
CA ASN A 472 0.15 5.18 -28.77
C ASN A 472 -1.38 5.15 -28.58
N LEU A 473 -2.09 6.11 -29.19
CA LEU A 473 -3.56 6.14 -29.21
C LEU A 473 -4.06 5.48 -30.50
N MET A 474 -4.93 4.48 -30.36
CA MET A 474 -5.40 3.61 -31.44
C MET A 474 -6.86 3.87 -31.83
N SER A 475 -7.70 4.37 -30.91
CA SER A 475 -9.12 4.59 -31.18
C SER A 475 -9.65 5.90 -30.61
N HIS A 476 -10.91 6.21 -30.95
CA HIS A 476 -11.60 7.42 -30.49
C HIS A 476 -11.85 7.38 -28.98
N ILE A 477 -11.69 8.55 -28.34
CA ILE A 477 -12.01 8.78 -26.93
C ILE A 477 -13.36 9.48 -26.84
N GLU A 478 -14.30 8.88 -26.12
CA GLU A 478 -15.54 9.52 -25.72
C GLU A 478 -15.26 10.38 -24.48
N TRP A 479 -15.47 11.68 -24.63
CA TRP A 479 -15.24 12.67 -23.59
C TRP A 479 -16.53 12.95 -22.84
N ASN A 480 -16.42 13.17 -21.54
CA ASN A 480 -17.54 13.71 -20.80
C ASN A 480 -17.67 15.21 -21.11
N SER A 481 -18.58 15.61 -22.00
CA SER A 481 -19.03 16.99 -22.31
C SER A 481 -17.95 18.08 -22.54
N VAL A 482 -16.66 17.75 -22.43
CA VAL A 482 -15.57 18.69 -22.18
C VAL A 482 -14.37 18.25 -23.03
N ARG A 483 -14.31 18.76 -24.27
CA ARG A 483 -13.25 18.42 -25.26
C ARG A 483 -12.01 19.33 -25.18
N ARG A 484 -12.15 20.53 -24.60
CA ARG A 484 -11.07 21.52 -24.43
C ARG A 484 -11.28 22.27 -23.12
N ILE A 485 -10.25 22.31 -22.28
CA ILE A 485 -10.27 23.00 -21.00
C ILE A 485 -9.07 23.93 -21.01
N THR A 486 -9.33 25.23 -21.08
CA THR A 486 -8.30 26.26 -20.96
C THR A 486 -8.45 26.93 -19.60
N GLY A 487 -7.64 26.51 -18.63
CA GLY A 487 -7.28 27.37 -17.50
C GLY A 487 -5.95 28.06 -17.80
N LEU A 488 -5.73 29.30 -17.40
CA LEU A 488 -4.37 29.84 -17.41
C LEU A 488 -3.66 29.34 -16.15
N CYS A 489 -2.46 28.77 -16.30
CA CYS A 489 -1.50 28.60 -15.20
C CYS A 489 -0.97 29.98 -14.79
N GLN A 490 -1.85 30.84 -14.27
CA GLN A 490 -1.51 32.10 -13.64
C GLN A 490 -2.10 32.06 -12.24
N CYS A 491 -1.30 32.41 -11.21
CA CYS A 491 -1.84 32.81 -9.91
C CYS A 491 -2.89 33.90 -10.21
N ALA A 492 -4.19 33.58 -10.13
CA ALA A 492 -5.23 34.50 -10.54
C ALA A 492 -5.26 35.69 -9.58
N LEU A 493 -4.71 36.82 -10.01
CA LEU A 493 -4.92 38.11 -9.37
C LEU A 493 -6.39 38.49 -9.63
N GLY A 494 -7.17 38.70 -8.57
CA GLY A 494 -8.48 39.35 -8.70
C GLY A 494 -8.33 40.72 -9.37
N PRO A 495 -9.34 41.18 -10.13
CA PRO A 495 -9.26 42.46 -10.82
C PRO A 495 -9.17 43.61 -9.78
N GLY A 496 -8.00 44.26 -9.67
CA GLY A 496 -7.83 45.49 -8.88
C GLY A 496 -6.52 45.67 -8.10
N ALA A 497 -5.59 44.70 -8.07
CA ALA A 497 -4.33 44.86 -7.34
C ALA A 497 -3.16 45.24 -8.28
N GLY A 498 -2.63 46.45 -8.12
CA GLY A 498 -1.40 46.90 -8.79
C GLY A 498 -0.14 46.29 -8.18
N PHE A 499 0.90 46.14 -8.99
CA PHE A 499 2.17 45.48 -8.66
C PHE A 499 3.05 46.28 -7.68
N LEU A 500 3.74 45.53 -6.80
CA LEU A 500 5.11 45.82 -6.36
C LEU A 500 5.85 44.47 -6.33
N GLY A 501 6.53 44.13 -7.44
CA GLY A 501 7.35 42.92 -7.49
C GLY A 501 8.67 43.15 -6.75
N MET A 502 8.89 42.45 -5.64
CA MET A 502 10.23 42.34 -5.05
C MET A 502 10.90 41.07 -5.55
N LYS A 503 11.99 41.22 -6.29
CA LYS A 503 12.90 40.12 -6.64
C LYS A 503 13.75 39.78 -5.42
N TRP A 504 13.69 38.53 -4.98
CA TRP A 504 14.63 37.99 -4.00
C TRP A 504 15.73 37.20 -4.73
N PHE A 505 16.99 37.49 -4.41
CA PHE A 505 18.14 36.71 -4.88
C PHE A 505 18.63 35.82 -3.74
N GLY A 506 18.41 34.51 -3.86
CA GLY A 506 19.02 33.51 -2.97
C GLY A 506 20.46 33.18 -3.37
N PRO A 507 21.25 32.49 -2.52
CA PRO A 507 22.70 32.26 -2.71
C PRO A 507 23.10 31.36 -3.90
N ALA A 508 22.16 30.98 -4.77
CA ALA A 508 22.38 30.01 -5.84
C ALA A 508 21.87 30.45 -7.24
N ASN A 509 21.53 31.74 -7.46
CA ASN A 509 21.04 32.24 -8.77
C ASN A 509 19.90 31.39 -9.39
N GLN A 510 18.99 30.86 -8.58
CA GLN A 510 17.71 30.30 -9.06
C GLN A 510 16.62 31.35 -8.85
N GLU A 511 15.94 31.75 -9.93
CA GLU A 511 14.72 32.55 -9.85
C GLU A 511 13.58 31.65 -9.35
N GLU A 512 13.09 31.89 -8.13
CA GLU A 512 11.85 31.29 -7.62
C GLU A 512 10.78 32.38 -7.48
N GLU A 513 9.64 32.21 -8.15
CA GLU A 513 8.43 32.98 -7.87
C GLU A 513 7.64 32.29 -6.74
N VAL A 514 7.53 32.94 -5.59
CA VAL A 514 6.71 32.50 -4.46
C VAL A 514 5.45 33.36 -4.39
N CYS A 515 4.26 32.78 -4.64
CA CYS A 515 2.98 33.47 -4.43
C CYS A 515 2.64 33.46 -2.91
N LEU A 516 2.91 34.57 -2.20
CA LEU A 516 2.52 34.75 -0.79
C LEU A 516 1.14 35.42 -0.70
N PHE A 517 0.18 34.80 0.00
CA PHE A 517 -1.12 35.43 0.30
C PHE A 517 -0.98 36.38 1.50
N LEU A 518 -1.04 37.69 1.26
CA LEU A 518 -1.22 38.70 2.31
C LEU A 518 -2.71 39.06 2.38
N HIS A 519 -3.38 38.66 3.47
CA HIS A 519 -4.70 39.20 3.82
C HIS A 519 -4.52 40.64 4.33
N THR A 520 -4.77 41.64 3.50
CA THR A 520 -4.94 43.02 3.99
C THR A 520 -6.38 43.22 4.43
N ALA A 521 -6.63 43.23 5.74
CA ALA A 521 -7.88 43.71 6.31
C ALA A 521 -8.02 45.22 6.02
N ARG A 522 -9.15 45.63 5.45
CA ARG A 522 -9.46 47.01 5.10
C ARG A 522 -9.88 47.76 6.37
N ALA A 523 -8.95 48.44 7.03
CA ALA A 523 -9.26 49.32 8.16
C ALA A 523 -9.83 50.65 7.66
N ALA A 524 -10.97 51.07 8.24
CA ALA A 524 -11.60 52.35 8.00
C ALA A 524 -10.76 53.51 8.57
N SER A 525 -10.81 54.63 7.86
CA SER A 525 -10.07 55.87 8.06
C SER A 525 -10.26 56.54 9.43
N VAL A 526 -9.16 56.92 10.10
CA VAL A 526 -9.12 57.95 11.16
C VAL A 526 -7.92 58.90 10.89
N PRO A 527 -8.03 60.24 11.02
CA PRO A 527 -6.95 61.19 10.70
C PRO A 527 -5.93 61.38 11.85
N PRO A 528 -4.78 62.04 11.59
CA PRO A 528 -3.55 61.91 12.39
C PRO A 528 -3.37 62.96 13.50
N ALA A 529 -2.58 62.63 14.52
CA ALA A 529 -1.98 63.57 15.46
C ALA A 529 -0.50 63.20 15.76
N PRO A 530 0.41 64.16 16.07
CA PRO A 530 1.86 64.00 15.88
C PRO A 530 2.65 63.99 17.23
N PRO A 531 4.00 64.17 17.28
CA PRO A 531 4.98 63.16 17.69
C PRO A 531 5.66 63.44 19.05
N SER A 532 6.26 62.41 19.69
CA SER A 532 7.37 62.42 20.68
C SER A 532 7.25 61.15 21.58
N VAL A 533 8.23 60.43 22.12
CA VAL A 533 9.67 60.60 22.47
C VAL A 533 10.35 59.21 22.35
N ALA A 534 11.67 59.20 22.20
CA ALA A 534 12.56 58.05 21.94
C ALA A 534 12.88 57.12 23.15
N ALA A 535 12.97 55.81 22.85
CA ALA A 535 13.95 54.76 23.25
C ALA A 535 14.15 54.36 24.75
N PRO A 536 14.85 53.22 25.05
CA PRO A 536 14.76 51.83 24.56
C PRO A 536 14.71 50.79 25.73
N LEU A 537 14.61 49.47 25.45
CA LEU A 537 15.11 48.27 26.20
C LEU A 537 14.20 47.05 25.86
N TYR A 538 14.66 46.08 25.05
CA TYR A 538 15.32 44.80 25.42
C TYR A 538 14.41 43.78 26.15
N GLU A 539 14.21 42.63 25.48
CA GLU A 539 13.72 41.30 25.92
C GLU A 539 12.21 41.06 26.20
N ASP A 540 11.83 39.81 25.90
CA ASP A 540 10.57 39.08 26.15
C ASP A 540 9.36 39.26 25.21
N ALA A 541 9.32 38.42 24.17
CA ALA A 541 8.10 38.01 23.46
C ALA A 541 7.81 36.52 23.71
N LEU A 542 7.30 36.23 24.91
CA LEU A 542 6.55 35.02 25.23
C LEU A 542 5.28 35.46 25.97
N SER A 543 4.13 35.25 25.33
CA SER A 543 2.74 35.42 25.78
C SER A 543 1.98 36.51 25.02
N LEU A 544 1.05 36.09 24.17
CA LEU A 544 -0.22 36.76 23.82
C LEU A 544 -0.87 36.02 22.63
N ALA A 545 -1.60 34.95 22.95
CA ALA A 545 -2.71 34.44 22.14
C ALA A 545 -3.66 33.64 23.04
N ALA A 546 -4.20 34.33 24.04
CA ALA A 546 -5.45 33.97 24.68
C ALA A 546 -6.37 35.19 24.55
N SER A 547 -7.67 34.92 24.39
CA SER A 547 -8.79 35.87 24.35
C SER A 547 -8.98 36.73 23.08
N ALA A 548 -9.77 36.18 22.14
CA ALA A 548 -10.85 36.93 21.47
C ALA A 548 -11.85 35.94 20.85
N ASN A 549 -12.85 35.51 21.62
CA ASN A 549 -14.10 34.96 21.10
C ASN A 549 -15.23 35.50 21.97
N LEU A 550 -16.08 36.34 21.39
CA LEU A 550 -17.36 36.77 21.93
C LEU A 550 -18.29 37.04 20.73
N SER A 551 -19.30 36.19 20.57
CA SER A 551 -20.71 36.63 20.48
C SER A 551 -21.64 35.41 20.47
N ASN A 552 -22.54 35.40 21.45
CA ASN A 552 -23.58 34.41 21.77
C ASN A 552 -24.69 34.31 20.71
N GLU A 553 -25.37 33.15 20.69
CA GLU A 553 -26.84 33.06 20.72
C GLU A 553 -27.25 31.82 21.54
N GLU A 554 -28.26 32.01 22.40
CA GLU A 554 -28.74 31.14 23.49
C GLU A 554 -29.65 29.99 23.01
N VAL A 555 -29.84 28.94 23.83
CA VAL A 555 -31.11 28.57 24.51
C VAL A 555 -30.91 27.32 25.39
N GLU A 556 -31.17 27.54 26.69
CA GLU A 556 -31.62 26.72 27.84
C GLU A 556 -31.67 25.17 27.79
N ASP A 557 -31.07 24.51 28.81
CA ASP A 557 -31.80 23.89 29.94
C ASP A 557 -30.86 23.25 31.02
N GLU A 558 -31.37 23.20 32.25
CA GLU A 558 -30.76 23.10 33.61
C GLU A 558 -30.03 21.76 34.03
N VAL A 559 -28.84 21.81 34.69
CA VAL A 559 -28.48 21.58 36.15
C VAL A 559 -28.49 20.11 36.66
N PRO A 560 -27.64 19.62 37.64
CA PRO A 560 -26.54 20.24 38.41
C PRO A 560 -25.15 19.55 38.36
N LEU A 561 -24.15 20.35 38.74
CA LEU A 561 -22.82 19.97 39.24
C LEU A 561 -22.86 19.52 40.71
N GLU A 562 -22.04 18.53 41.07
CA GLU A 562 -21.55 18.33 42.43
C GLU A 562 -20.00 18.28 42.38
N GLU A 563 -19.35 19.22 43.06
CA GLU A 563 -17.90 19.32 43.21
C GLU A 563 -17.41 18.38 44.33
N ALA A 564 -16.35 17.60 44.08
CA ALA A 564 -15.50 17.03 45.14
C ALA A 564 -14.05 16.82 44.66
N SER A 565 -13.21 17.81 44.98
CA SER A 565 -11.81 17.74 45.47
C SER A 565 -10.77 16.81 44.83
N LEU A 566 -9.77 17.46 44.20
CA LEU A 566 -8.40 16.96 44.03
C LEU A 566 -7.71 16.76 45.40
N SER A 567 -7.62 15.52 45.88
CA SER A 567 -6.60 15.12 46.88
C SER A 567 -6.52 13.59 47.06
N SER A 568 -6.16 12.83 46.03
CA SER A 568 -5.79 11.40 46.24
C SER A 568 -4.81 10.77 45.23
N ALA A 569 -4.26 11.52 44.28
CA ALA A 569 -3.34 10.97 43.27
C ALA A 569 -1.85 11.17 43.59
N GLN A 570 -1.43 10.97 44.85
CA GLN A 570 0.00 11.07 45.25
C GLN A 570 0.56 9.79 45.89
N GLY A 571 -0.07 8.64 45.69
CA GLY A 571 0.39 7.38 46.29
C GLY A 571 0.27 6.17 45.37
N SER A 572 0.94 6.14 44.21
CA SER A 572 1.09 4.89 43.43
C SER A 572 2.20 4.86 42.36
N LEU A 573 3.29 5.65 42.52
CA LEU A 573 4.42 5.65 41.57
C LEU A 573 5.77 5.25 42.18
N GLN A 574 5.78 4.63 43.35
CA GLN A 574 6.98 4.00 43.93
C GLN A 574 6.98 2.50 43.60
N GLY A 575 7.46 2.10 42.40
CA GLY A 575 7.50 0.67 42.07
C GLY A 575 7.84 0.26 40.64
N VAL A 576 8.55 1.06 39.84
CA VAL A 576 9.09 0.61 38.54
C VAL A 576 10.61 0.75 38.58
N LYS A 577 11.31 -0.38 38.68
CA LYS A 577 12.78 -0.46 38.74
C LYS A 577 13.44 0.01 37.43
N ASP A 578 14.60 0.65 37.59
CA ASP A 578 15.49 1.28 36.59
C ASP A 578 15.80 0.46 35.31
N ASP A 579 15.65 -0.87 35.35
CA ASP A 579 15.95 -1.74 34.20
C ASP A 579 15.02 -1.52 32.99
N SER A 580 13.80 -1.03 33.23
CA SER A 580 12.82 -0.77 32.16
C SER A 580 13.14 0.50 31.38
N MET A 581 13.70 1.50 32.06
CA MET A 581 14.06 2.79 31.45
C MET A 581 15.35 2.66 30.63
N ALA A 582 16.31 1.85 31.10
CA ALA A 582 17.50 1.50 30.34
C ALA A 582 17.18 0.71 29.04
N ALA A 583 16.16 -0.14 29.05
CA ALA A 583 15.69 -0.88 27.87
C ALA A 583 14.99 0.03 26.84
N ILE A 584 14.20 1.01 27.30
CA ILE A 584 13.57 2.02 26.44
C ILE A 584 14.63 2.91 25.78
N ILE A 585 15.63 3.38 26.54
CA ILE A 585 16.73 4.20 26.02
C ILE A 585 17.56 3.42 24.98
N ARG A 586 17.85 2.13 25.21
CA ARG A 586 18.56 1.28 24.23
C ARG A 586 17.75 1.04 22.96
N THR A 587 16.44 0.87 23.07
CA THR A 587 15.55 0.64 21.92
C THR A 587 15.35 1.92 21.10
N ALA A 588 15.20 3.07 21.76
CA ALA A 588 15.14 4.37 21.09
C ALA A 588 16.48 4.73 20.44
N SER A 589 17.61 4.42 21.08
CA SER A 589 18.95 4.61 20.51
C SER A 589 19.22 3.73 19.29
N LEU A 590 18.65 2.52 19.24
CA LEU A 590 18.72 1.62 18.07
C LEU A 590 17.90 2.12 16.88
N ILE A 591 16.82 2.86 17.12
CA ILE A 591 15.97 3.46 16.08
C ILE A 591 16.56 4.78 15.58
N LEU A 592 17.16 5.59 16.47
CA LEU A 592 17.77 6.89 16.14
C LEU A 592 19.15 6.76 15.49
N ALA A 593 19.96 5.75 15.86
CA ALA A 593 21.26 5.51 15.22
C ALA A 593 21.15 5.13 13.72
N SER A 594 20.00 4.61 13.29
CA SER A 594 19.67 4.38 11.87
C SER A 594 19.39 5.68 11.10
N ASP A 595 18.98 6.74 11.79
CA ASP A 595 18.63 8.03 11.18
C ASP A 595 19.83 9.00 11.13
N GLU A 596 20.74 8.95 12.12
CA GLU A 596 21.98 9.74 12.09
C GLU A 596 23.03 9.24 11.09
N ALA A 597 22.96 7.96 10.69
CA ALA A 597 23.80 7.39 9.63
C ALA A 597 23.43 7.86 8.21
N LEU A 598 22.40 8.71 8.07
CA LEU A 598 21.90 9.24 6.78
C LEU A 598 22.46 10.63 6.41
N ARG A 599 23.43 11.18 7.16
CA ARG A 599 24.19 12.35 6.69
C ARG A 599 25.29 11.91 5.72
N PRO A 600 25.47 12.56 4.55
CA PRO A 600 26.39 12.14 3.50
C PRO A 600 27.89 12.14 3.87
N GLU A 601 28.25 12.64 5.07
CA GLU A 601 29.64 12.74 5.53
C GLU A 601 30.02 11.73 6.64
N VAL A 602 29.11 10.85 7.08
CA VAL A 602 29.41 9.89 8.16
C VAL A 602 29.64 8.49 7.60
N ARG A 603 30.92 8.08 7.47
CA ARG A 603 31.28 6.67 7.29
C ARG A 603 31.24 5.95 8.63
N CYS A 604 30.34 4.99 8.81
CA CYS A 604 30.33 4.11 9.97
C CYS A 604 31.44 3.04 9.82
N PRO A 605 32.44 2.94 10.73
CA PRO A 605 33.68 2.23 10.45
C PRO A 605 33.74 0.77 10.95
N ARG A 606 32.64 0.06 11.24
CA ARG A 606 32.72 -1.35 11.70
C ARG A 606 31.57 -2.28 11.24
N PRO A 607 31.87 -3.54 10.87
CA PRO A 607 30.90 -4.54 10.39
C PRO A 607 29.99 -5.15 11.48
N GLN A 608 29.98 -4.61 12.70
CA GLN A 608 29.26 -5.17 13.85
C GLN A 608 27.84 -4.61 14.05
N CYS A 609 27.39 -3.69 13.18
CA CYS A 609 26.05 -3.07 13.23
C CYS A 609 25.03 -3.75 12.31
N ARG A 610 25.05 -5.08 12.20
CA ARG A 610 23.94 -5.83 11.56
C ARG A 610 23.08 -6.45 12.66
N VAL A 611 21.77 -6.15 12.61
CA VAL A 611 20.78 -6.72 13.52
C VAL A 611 20.72 -8.23 13.30
N THR A 612 20.98 -8.98 14.37
CA THR A 612 20.94 -10.45 14.37
C THR A 612 19.51 -10.94 14.66
N HIS A 613 19.20 -12.17 14.23
CA HIS A 613 17.90 -12.80 14.48
C HIS A 613 17.49 -12.79 15.97
N LYS A 614 18.49 -12.85 16.88
CA LYS A 614 18.33 -12.77 18.33
C LYS A 614 17.83 -11.40 18.79
N GLN A 615 18.36 -10.31 18.22
CA GLN A 615 17.98 -8.94 18.57
C GLN A 615 16.55 -8.60 18.09
N LEU A 616 16.12 -9.17 16.96
CA LEU A 616 14.73 -9.08 16.49
C LEU A 616 13.75 -9.82 17.43
N CYS A 617 14.14 -11.00 17.92
CA CYS A 617 13.34 -11.73 18.91
C CYS A 617 13.29 -11.02 20.27
N GLU A 618 14.38 -10.44 20.74
CA GLU A 618 14.40 -9.66 21.99
C GLU A 618 13.55 -8.39 21.87
N ALA A 619 13.53 -7.74 20.70
CA ALA A 619 12.64 -6.61 20.42
C ALA A 619 11.16 -7.02 20.39
N TYR A 620 10.85 -8.20 19.83
CA TYR A 620 9.49 -8.76 19.85
C TYR A 620 9.03 -9.09 21.27
N ASP A 621 9.91 -9.70 22.08
CA ASP A 621 9.62 -10.07 23.46
C ASP A 621 9.51 -8.82 24.37
N ALA A 622 10.30 -7.77 24.09
CA ALA A 622 10.18 -6.47 24.73
C ALA A 622 8.88 -5.75 24.34
N ALA A 623 8.48 -5.78 23.07
CA ALA A 623 7.21 -5.22 22.60
C ALA A 623 6.00 -5.98 23.19
N ALA A 624 6.09 -7.32 23.26
CA ALA A 624 5.08 -8.18 23.88
C ALA A 624 4.97 -7.96 25.41
N ARG A 625 6.08 -7.64 26.07
CA ARG A 625 6.09 -7.26 27.50
C ARG A 625 5.61 -5.83 27.74
N MET A 626 5.94 -4.88 26.86
CA MET A 626 5.45 -3.50 26.93
C MET A 626 3.95 -3.41 26.64
N GLY A 627 3.38 -4.31 25.82
CA GLY A 627 1.94 -4.47 25.66
C GLY A 627 1.18 -4.86 26.95
N ARG A 628 1.90 -5.18 28.05
CA ARG A 628 1.32 -5.46 29.37
C ARG A 628 1.39 -4.27 30.34
N ILE A 629 2.06 -3.17 30.00
CA ILE A 629 2.19 -2.00 30.87
C ILE A 629 1.25 -0.91 30.38
N ARG A 630 0.22 -0.64 31.20
CA ARG A 630 -0.84 0.36 31.01
C ARG A 630 -0.26 1.79 31.08
N ASN A 631 -0.29 2.53 29.98
CA ASN A 631 -0.74 3.94 29.89
C ASN A 631 -0.48 4.51 28.47
N SER A 632 -1.25 5.55 28.13
CA SER A 632 -1.51 6.03 26.77
C SER A 632 -0.26 6.45 25.97
N LEU A 633 -0.27 6.09 24.68
CA LEU A 633 0.72 6.46 23.67
C LEU A 633 0.94 7.99 23.58
N SER A 634 -0.07 8.78 23.96
CA SER A 634 -0.02 10.25 23.98
C SER A 634 0.88 10.81 25.09
N HIS A 635 0.91 10.19 26.28
CA HIS A 635 1.86 10.55 27.33
C HIS A 635 3.28 10.04 27.01
N LEU A 636 3.40 8.95 26.24
CA LEU A 636 4.69 8.44 25.77
C LEU A 636 5.36 9.42 24.79
N MET A 637 4.60 9.99 23.85
CA MET A 637 5.11 11.02 22.93
C MET A 637 5.47 12.32 23.66
N LEU A 638 4.69 12.69 24.68
CA LEU A 638 4.98 13.87 25.52
C LEU A 638 6.23 13.65 26.40
N ALA A 639 6.38 12.46 26.99
CA ALA A 639 7.54 12.07 27.81
C ALA A 639 8.81 11.93 26.97
N VAL A 640 8.72 11.35 25.77
CA VAL A 640 9.84 11.31 24.80
C VAL A 640 10.24 12.72 24.39
N SER A 641 9.27 13.63 24.18
CA SER A 641 9.54 15.04 23.86
C SER A 641 10.18 15.81 25.03
N THR A 642 9.71 15.61 26.26
CA THR A 642 10.23 16.31 27.46
C THR A 642 11.57 15.73 27.92
N SER A 643 11.79 14.42 27.80
CA SER A 643 13.10 13.79 28.01
C SER A 643 14.11 14.14 26.91
N LEU A 644 13.69 14.36 25.65
CA LEU A 644 14.55 14.93 24.60
C LEU A 644 15.01 16.36 24.98
N GLN A 645 14.11 17.18 25.51
CA GLN A 645 14.43 18.55 25.93
C GLN A 645 15.32 18.61 27.18
N GLN A 646 15.19 17.66 28.12
CA GLN A 646 16.08 17.55 29.29
C GLN A 646 17.44 16.93 28.95
N ALA A 647 17.51 15.93 28.06
CA ALA A 647 18.78 15.32 27.63
C ALA A 647 19.64 16.29 26.79
N LEU A 648 19.01 17.25 26.10
CA LEU A 648 19.70 18.35 25.40
C LEU A 648 20.18 19.47 26.34
N ALA A 649 19.88 19.40 27.63
CA ALA A 649 20.25 20.40 28.63
C ALA A 649 21.24 19.90 29.70
N GLU A 650 21.73 18.65 29.63
CA GLU A 650 22.74 18.14 30.57
C GLU A 650 24.18 18.47 30.12
N PRO A 651 25.05 19.04 31.00
CA PRO A 651 26.41 19.46 30.65
C PRO A 651 27.41 18.32 30.35
N SER A 652 26.98 17.06 30.43
CA SER A 652 27.88 15.88 30.41
C SER A 652 28.23 15.37 29.01
N CYS A 653 27.67 15.96 27.94
CA CYS A 653 28.09 15.72 26.55
C CYS A 653 28.84 16.90 25.91
N GLN A 654 29.45 17.79 26.72
CA GLN A 654 30.39 18.81 26.24
C GLN A 654 31.80 18.59 26.82
N ALA A 655 32.50 17.54 26.39
CA ALA A 655 33.94 17.45 26.61
C ALA A 655 34.61 16.45 25.65
N SER A 656 34.83 16.87 24.40
CA SER A 656 36.04 16.59 23.60
C SER A 656 35.78 16.81 22.11
N VAL A 657 35.46 18.05 21.73
CA VAL A 657 35.71 18.55 20.36
C VAL A 657 36.20 20.00 20.47
N MET A 658 37.31 20.20 21.16
CA MET A 658 38.12 21.41 21.02
C MET A 658 39.58 21.03 21.25
N HIS A 659 40.27 20.68 20.17
CA HIS A 659 41.53 21.30 19.76
C HIS A 659 42.19 20.46 18.65
N HIS A 660 42.76 21.19 17.70
CA HIS A 660 43.68 20.77 16.63
C HIS A 660 43.04 20.25 15.34
N CYS A 661 42.71 21.20 14.47
CA CYS A 661 43.09 21.15 13.07
C CYS A 661 43.63 22.54 12.68
N GLU A 662 44.95 22.66 12.56
CA GLU A 662 45.56 23.77 11.81
C GLU A 662 45.25 23.59 10.31
N PRO A 663 45.12 24.68 9.54
CA PRO A 663 44.92 24.61 8.09
C PRO A 663 46.28 24.58 7.39
N LEU A 664 46.47 23.68 6.43
CA LEU A 664 47.59 23.71 5.48
C LEU A 664 47.25 22.86 4.24
N PRO A 665 47.79 23.21 3.07
CA PRO A 665 47.41 24.29 2.16
C PRO A 665 46.51 23.84 0.99
#